data_AF-A0A319DFP4-F1
#
_entry.id   AF-A0A319DFP4-F1
#
_cell.length_a   1.000
_cell.length_b   1.000
_cell.length_c   1.000
_cell.angle_alpha   90.00
_cell.angle_beta   90.00
_cell.angle_gamma   90.00
#
_symmetry.space_group_name_H-M   'P 1'
#
loop_
_entity.id
_entity.type
_entity.pdbx_description
1 polymer ?
#
loop_
_entity_poly.entity_id
_entity_poly.type
_entity_poly.pdbx_seq_one_letter_code
_entity_poly.pdbx_strand_id
1 'polypeptide(L)'
;MMLPSRRPFLADEELGKKDDDHRPRSGRASQWRPKQWKPPRPRRFLLVIAALYFFYLFFKNMPTDLRPAPERFNPALTPARQAVMQLLQEHQQQERQQQQLQPPPPISPTGPPERDENDPGSKNEFYYDGRISFFALARSLHQFQRQPSRYERAQSRAVVFAGASLNSVSDLLPLACQMASRRVNEVHFVLMGRDDVSIEGIQRVNGIDDAECPVNWHDARPDYAPWSTDARMERAVAASLSYIRSYLLPQVILTQGESWEDPYFWRGIQSKISDIGVPHVALPSAARDLMWMSTLDSSALRVWNDVEVEILIHASPESSGSLIRLIRTLQNADYLGGTPSLTIELPPRVDSELLHFLQSIKWHPHASGKVTLRRRIQPHDMDSVEASLKTVEAFYPRDPTVSHVLVLSPQTELAPSFYHYLVYTLLKYKHSTRAKQLSTKLLGISLELPSSRVTDSEPFEPPEVDSDIISGSNNDETLPLFLWQAPNSNAALYFGDKWAEFHDFLSNRLTIQGFTAQAEPQEKLISKKYPAVMEYLLEFIRGRGYYMLYPTFPAKGTFTLATVHNELYHVPEEFAQDSSSDPLASLPEEIDDPTKPLTPEPLEGLGSVEKPLSLASTVMPLLERFSLNLPRIDYLPLLSYSGQRVSGQAYSQGLEAYRDLFRARYGGCSEGSSSTETAVGGLFCLDG
;
A
#
# COMPACT_ATOMS: atom_id res chain seq x y z
N MET A 1 -25.26 42.08 -82.31
CA MET A 1 -25.07 43.07 -81.22
C MET A 1 -25.22 42.31 -79.91
N MET A 2 -24.27 42.50 -79.00
CA MET A 2 -24.13 41.91 -77.65
C MET A 2 -23.59 40.46 -77.54
N LEU A 3 -22.66 40.32 -76.59
CA LEU A 3 -21.53 39.38 -76.43
C LEU A 3 -21.82 38.33 -75.32
N PRO A 4 -20.95 37.32 -75.09
CA PRO A 4 -21.34 35.92 -74.87
C PRO A 4 -21.23 35.45 -73.41
N SER A 5 -21.72 34.25 -73.09
CA SER A 5 -21.11 33.45 -72.01
C SER A 5 -20.98 31.98 -72.42
N ARG A 6 -19.77 31.46 -72.18
CA ARG A 6 -19.24 30.19 -72.67
C ARG A 6 -19.54 29.06 -71.67
N ARG A 7 -20.10 27.99 -72.23
CA ARG A 7 -19.95 26.54 -71.95
C ARG A 7 -18.49 26.11 -71.57
N PRO A 8 -18.18 24.83 -71.25
CA PRO A 8 -18.96 23.69 -70.68
C PRO A 8 -18.17 22.64 -69.82
N PHE A 9 -18.91 21.59 -69.41
CA PHE A 9 -18.56 20.14 -69.29
C PHE A 9 -17.95 19.53 -68.01
N LEU A 10 -18.54 18.36 -67.71
CA LEU A 10 -18.31 17.33 -66.69
C LEU A 10 -17.37 16.23 -67.23
N ALA A 11 -16.56 15.65 -66.35
CA ALA A 11 -16.11 14.25 -66.25
C ALA A 11 -14.91 14.24 -65.26
N ASP A 12 -14.98 13.60 -64.10
CA ASP A 12 -14.82 12.16 -63.81
C ASP A 12 -13.41 11.88 -63.25
N GLU A 13 -13.25 10.74 -62.56
CA GLU A 13 -12.03 10.12 -62.01
C GLU A 13 -11.67 10.31 -60.52
N GLU A 14 -11.93 9.19 -59.83
CA GLU A 14 -11.21 8.58 -58.71
C GLU A 14 -9.74 8.99 -58.54
N LEU A 15 -9.29 9.08 -57.28
CA LEU A 15 -8.26 8.20 -56.73
C LEU A 15 -7.95 8.61 -55.29
N GLY A 16 -8.12 7.64 -54.38
CA GLY A 16 -7.63 7.76 -53.02
C GLY A 16 -6.11 7.81 -53.00
N LYS A 17 -5.58 8.67 -52.11
CA LYS A 17 -4.23 8.47 -51.60
C LYS A 17 -4.16 8.89 -50.14
N LYS A 18 -3.87 7.88 -49.33
CA LYS A 18 -3.47 7.91 -47.92
C LYS A 18 -1.98 8.26 -47.91
N ASP A 19 -1.62 9.39 -47.32
CA ASP A 19 -0.24 9.79 -46.98
C ASP A 19 -0.31 10.78 -45.80
N ASP A 20 -0.40 10.25 -44.57
CA ASP A 20 -0.25 11.02 -43.32
C ASP A 20 1.22 10.93 -42.87
N ASP A 21 2.07 11.80 -43.41
CA ASP A 21 3.40 12.08 -42.88
C ASP A 21 3.32 13.08 -41.73
N HIS A 22 3.21 12.58 -40.50
CA HIS A 22 3.32 13.40 -39.30
C HIS A 22 4.79 13.65 -38.93
N ARG A 23 5.31 14.82 -39.30
CA ARG A 23 6.45 15.46 -38.61
C ARG A 23 5.91 16.38 -37.49
N PRO A 24 6.26 16.18 -36.21
CA PRO A 24 5.92 17.15 -35.17
C PRO A 24 6.94 18.28 -35.20
N ARG A 25 6.49 19.50 -35.53
CA ARG A 25 7.28 20.73 -35.39
C ARG A 25 6.84 21.47 -34.13
N SER A 26 7.82 21.83 -33.32
CA SER A 26 7.72 22.57 -32.07
C SER A 26 7.07 23.96 -32.24
N GLY A 27 6.37 24.43 -31.20
CA GLY A 27 5.86 25.79 -31.20
C GLY A 27 4.96 26.18 -30.03
N ARG A 28 5.59 26.70 -28.97
CA ARG A 28 5.20 27.85 -28.13
C ARG A 28 3.86 27.85 -27.35
N ALA A 29 4.05 27.91 -26.04
CA ALA A 29 3.21 28.49 -24.98
C ALA A 29 2.01 29.34 -25.44
N SER A 30 0.80 28.88 -25.11
CA SER A 30 -0.44 29.65 -25.21
C SER A 30 -0.82 30.20 -23.85
N GLN A 31 -0.56 31.49 -23.65
CA GLN A 31 -1.09 32.29 -22.55
C GLN A 31 -2.63 32.37 -22.63
N TRP A 32 -3.29 32.07 -21.52
CA TRP A 32 -4.74 32.23 -21.36
C TRP A 32 -5.12 33.72 -21.41
N ARG A 33 -6.04 34.09 -22.32
CA ARG A 33 -6.79 35.35 -22.27
C ARG A 33 -8.28 35.05 -22.07
N PRO A 34 -8.99 35.79 -21.19
CA PRO A 34 -10.43 35.59 -20.99
C PRO A 34 -11.22 36.10 -22.21
N LYS A 35 -12.18 35.29 -22.66
CA LYS A 35 -13.08 35.57 -23.79
C LYS A 35 -14.03 36.72 -23.47
N GLN A 36 -13.91 37.82 -24.22
CA GLN A 36 -14.90 38.89 -24.29
C GLN A 36 -16.22 38.36 -24.87
N TRP A 37 -17.33 38.62 -24.17
CA TRP A 37 -18.69 38.31 -24.61
C TRP A 37 -19.07 39.18 -25.81
N LYS A 38 -19.49 38.56 -26.91
CA LYS A 38 -20.13 39.24 -28.05
C LYS A 38 -21.65 39.06 -27.95
N PRO A 39 -22.47 40.10 -28.19
CA PRO A 39 -23.92 39.97 -28.11
C PRO A 39 -24.47 39.05 -29.22
N PRO A 40 -25.54 38.28 -28.94
CA PRO A 40 -26.06 37.28 -29.87
C PRO A 40 -26.78 37.92 -31.05
N ARG A 41 -26.55 37.35 -32.25
CA ARG A 41 -27.12 37.77 -33.53
C ARG A 41 -28.66 37.70 -33.52
N PRO A 42 -29.37 38.65 -34.16
CA PRO A 42 -30.83 38.86 -34.05
C PRO A 42 -31.70 37.69 -34.55
N ARG A 43 -31.14 36.72 -35.27
CA ARG A 43 -31.85 35.53 -35.76
C ARG A 43 -32.22 34.53 -34.65
N ARG A 44 -31.52 34.53 -33.52
CA ARG A 44 -31.82 33.60 -32.40
C ARG A 44 -33.00 34.06 -31.54
N PHE A 45 -33.24 35.37 -31.44
CA PHE A 45 -34.41 35.90 -30.73
C PHE A 45 -35.73 35.55 -31.45
N LEU A 46 -35.75 35.60 -32.78
CA LEU A 46 -36.92 35.20 -33.55
C LEU A 46 -37.29 33.72 -33.37
N LEU A 47 -36.29 32.84 -33.23
CA LEU A 47 -36.54 31.42 -32.95
C LEU A 47 -37.10 31.19 -31.55
N VAL A 48 -36.65 31.96 -30.55
CA VAL A 48 -37.18 31.87 -29.18
C VAL A 48 -38.62 32.37 -29.13
N ILE A 49 -38.94 33.45 -29.84
CA ILE A 49 -40.32 33.97 -29.93
C ILE A 49 -41.23 32.99 -30.68
N ALA A 50 -40.74 32.41 -31.79
CA ALA A 50 -41.49 31.38 -32.52
C ALA A 50 -41.73 30.14 -31.64
N ALA A 51 -40.72 29.68 -30.90
CA ALA A 51 -40.84 28.55 -29.98
C ALA A 51 -41.84 28.84 -28.86
N LEU A 52 -41.82 30.04 -28.26
CA LEU A 52 -42.79 30.46 -27.26
C LEU A 52 -44.21 30.55 -27.82
N TYR A 53 -44.36 31.02 -29.07
CA TYR A 53 -45.65 31.08 -29.75
C TYR A 53 -46.21 29.67 -30.06
N PHE A 54 -45.35 28.74 -30.48
CA PHE A 54 -45.74 27.33 -30.65
C PHE A 54 -46.11 26.67 -29.33
N PHE A 55 -45.37 26.95 -28.25
CA PHE A 55 -45.73 26.47 -26.91
C PHE A 55 -47.06 27.03 -26.43
N TYR A 56 -47.31 28.32 -26.67
CA TYR A 56 -48.58 28.96 -26.35
C TYR A 56 -49.74 28.34 -27.14
N LEU A 57 -49.58 28.13 -28.45
CA LEU A 57 -50.60 27.46 -29.27
C LEU A 57 -50.83 26.01 -28.83
N PHE A 58 -49.76 25.30 -28.44
CA PHE A 58 -49.86 23.93 -27.95
C PHE A 58 -50.67 23.84 -26.66
N PHE A 59 -50.38 24.70 -25.67
CA PHE A 59 -51.15 24.71 -24.42
C PHE A 59 -52.56 25.26 -24.58
N LYS A 60 -52.78 26.22 -25.49
CA LYS A 60 -54.11 26.79 -25.75
C LYS A 60 -55.03 25.84 -26.50
N ASN A 61 -54.49 25.03 -27.42
CA ASN A 61 -55.25 24.05 -28.19
C ASN A 61 -55.14 22.62 -27.62
N MET A 62 -54.59 22.46 -26.41
CA MET A 62 -54.59 21.17 -25.73
C MET A 62 -56.03 20.84 -25.34
N PRO A 63 -56.67 19.83 -25.96
CA PRO A 63 -58.02 19.45 -25.59
C PRO A 63 -57.96 18.87 -24.18
N THR A 64 -58.64 19.50 -23.22
CA THR A 64 -58.60 19.11 -21.80
C THR A 64 -59.49 17.92 -21.46
N ASP A 65 -60.13 17.27 -22.44
CA ASP A 65 -60.92 16.04 -22.26
C ASP A 65 -60.27 14.83 -22.95
N LEU A 66 -59.02 14.53 -22.58
CA LEU A 66 -58.34 13.32 -23.03
C LEU A 66 -58.52 12.21 -22.00
N ARG A 67 -59.40 11.25 -22.32
CA ARG A 67 -59.51 9.97 -21.59
C ARG A 67 -58.16 9.22 -21.55
N PRO A 68 -57.91 8.41 -20.51
CA PRO A 68 -56.63 7.75 -20.30
C PRO A 68 -56.17 6.94 -21.54
N ALA A 69 -54.85 6.88 -21.72
CA ALA A 69 -54.17 6.29 -22.89
C ALA A 69 -54.64 4.91 -23.39
N PRO A 70 -55.19 3.96 -22.59
CA PRO A 70 -55.69 2.69 -23.12
C PRO A 70 -56.85 2.78 -24.12
N GLU A 71 -57.63 3.88 -24.14
CA GLU A 71 -58.83 3.98 -25.00
C GLU A 71 -58.56 4.55 -26.41
N ARG A 72 -57.32 4.93 -26.75
CA ARG A 72 -56.94 5.42 -28.09
C ARG A 72 -56.65 4.27 -29.07
N PHE A 73 -57.59 3.32 -29.12
CA PHE A 73 -57.41 2.03 -29.77
C PHE A 73 -57.66 2.14 -31.29
N ASN A 74 -56.68 1.71 -32.09
CA ASN A 74 -56.82 1.56 -33.54
C ASN A 74 -57.23 0.11 -33.85
N PRO A 75 -58.40 -0.18 -34.44
CA PRO A 75 -58.93 -1.54 -34.62
C PRO A 75 -58.13 -2.42 -35.60
N ALA A 76 -57.11 -1.88 -36.27
CA ALA A 76 -56.22 -2.64 -37.14
C ALA A 76 -55.11 -3.42 -36.41
N LEU A 77 -54.79 -3.08 -35.15
CA LEU A 77 -53.70 -3.71 -34.37
C LEU A 77 -54.19 -4.82 -33.42
N THR A 78 -55.49 -5.08 -33.40
CA THR A 78 -56.17 -6.07 -32.57
C THR A 78 -55.66 -7.51 -32.75
N PRO A 79 -55.42 -8.03 -33.97
CA PRO A 79 -54.97 -9.42 -34.13
C PRO A 79 -53.52 -9.64 -33.68
N ALA A 80 -52.63 -8.67 -33.89
CA ALA A 80 -51.24 -8.75 -33.44
C ALA A 80 -51.14 -8.72 -31.90
N ARG A 81 -52.02 -7.95 -31.25
CA ARG A 81 -52.07 -7.88 -29.79
C ARG A 81 -52.72 -9.10 -29.17
N GLN A 82 -53.71 -9.71 -29.81
CA GLN A 82 -54.27 -11.00 -29.36
C GLN A 82 -53.24 -12.12 -29.43
N ALA A 83 -52.41 -12.16 -30.48
CA ALA A 83 -51.29 -13.11 -30.56
C ALA A 83 -50.25 -12.88 -29.45
N VAL A 84 -49.90 -11.63 -29.17
CA VAL A 84 -48.97 -11.29 -28.07
C VAL A 84 -49.60 -11.53 -26.70
N MET A 85 -50.92 -11.31 -26.53
CA MET A 85 -51.62 -11.58 -25.28
C MET A 85 -51.80 -13.09 -25.05
N GLN A 86 -52.00 -13.88 -26.11
CA GLN A 86 -52.01 -15.34 -26.05
C GLN A 86 -50.63 -15.88 -25.68
N LEU A 87 -49.55 -15.35 -26.28
CA LEU A 87 -48.18 -15.72 -25.89
C LEU A 87 -47.86 -15.31 -24.45
N LEU A 88 -48.32 -14.14 -24.00
CA LEU A 88 -48.19 -13.70 -22.60
C LEU A 88 -49.08 -14.52 -21.65
N GLN A 89 -50.26 -14.96 -22.08
CA GLN A 89 -51.13 -15.86 -21.29
C GLN A 89 -50.57 -17.27 -21.21
N GLU A 90 -49.97 -17.79 -22.29
CA GLU A 90 -49.25 -19.06 -22.29
C GLU A 90 -48.00 -18.98 -21.40
N HIS A 91 -47.25 -17.87 -21.45
CA HIS A 91 -46.15 -17.63 -20.51
C HIS A 91 -46.65 -17.51 -19.07
N GLN A 92 -47.74 -16.78 -18.80
CA GLN A 92 -48.32 -16.64 -17.46
C GLN A 92 -49.03 -17.91 -16.96
N GLN A 93 -49.50 -18.79 -17.85
CA GLN A 93 -50.05 -20.09 -17.48
C GLN A 93 -48.93 -21.10 -17.25
N GLN A 94 -47.82 -21.04 -18.00
CA GLN A 94 -46.60 -21.79 -17.69
C GLN A 94 -45.96 -21.31 -16.39
N GLU A 95 -45.90 -20.00 -16.12
CA GLU A 95 -45.41 -19.46 -14.85
C GLU A 95 -46.35 -19.80 -13.68
N ARG A 96 -47.68 -19.78 -13.87
CA ARG A 96 -48.63 -20.21 -12.82
C ARG A 96 -48.63 -21.72 -12.58
N GLN A 97 -48.46 -22.54 -13.62
CA GLN A 97 -48.28 -23.98 -13.45
C GLN A 97 -46.92 -24.30 -12.82
N GLN A 98 -45.85 -23.56 -13.14
CA GLN A 98 -44.56 -23.71 -12.43
C GLN A 98 -44.60 -23.16 -10.99
N GLN A 99 -45.38 -22.12 -10.68
CA GLN A 99 -45.57 -21.62 -9.32
C GLN A 99 -46.48 -22.52 -8.47
N GLN A 100 -47.42 -23.25 -9.07
CA GLN A 100 -48.23 -24.25 -8.35
C GLN A 100 -47.52 -25.59 -8.12
N LEU A 101 -46.39 -25.81 -8.79
CA LEU A 101 -45.50 -26.98 -8.60
C LEU A 101 -44.23 -26.66 -7.80
N GLN A 102 -44.05 -25.41 -7.35
CA GLN A 102 -42.99 -25.08 -6.41
C GLN A 102 -43.43 -25.50 -5.00
N PRO A 103 -42.62 -26.31 -4.29
CA PRO A 103 -42.85 -26.49 -2.86
C PRO A 103 -42.87 -25.10 -2.18
N PRO A 104 -43.63 -24.92 -1.10
CA PRO A 104 -43.56 -23.69 -0.32
C PRO A 104 -42.09 -23.37 -0.02
N PRO A 105 -41.68 -22.08 0.03
CA PRO A 105 -40.32 -21.73 0.39
C PRO A 105 -39.99 -22.48 1.69
N PRO A 106 -38.86 -23.21 1.74
CA PRO A 106 -38.58 -24.06 2.88
C PRO A 106 -38.58 -23.18 4.13
N ILE A 107 -39.58 -23.42 4.98
CA ILE A 107 -39.74 -22.70 6.23
C ILE A 107 -38.54 -23.10 7.08
N SER A 108 -37.76 -22.12 7.55
CA SER A 108 -36.70 -22.38 8.51
C SER A 108 -37.28 -23.15 9.68
N PRO A 109 -36.79 -24.36 9.99
CA PRO A 109 -37.39 -25.18 11.02
C PRO A 109 -37.32 -24.44 12.36
N THR A 110 -38.49 -24.19 12.94
CA THR A 110 -38.64 -23.55 14.25
C THR A 110 -38.72 -24.63 15.33
N GLY A 111 -37.63 -24.81 16.06
CA GLY A 111 -37.54 -25.73 17.19
C GLY A 111 -36.29 -26.63 17.15
N PRO A 112 -35.99 -27.32 18.26
CA PRO A 112 -34.88 -28.26 18.31
C PRO A 112 -35.11 -29.43 17.34
N PRO A 113 -34.04 -29.96 16.70
CA PRO A 113 -34.15 -31.15 15.86
C PRO A 113 -34.57 -32.38 16.70
N GLU A 114 -35.13 -33.39 16.04
CA GLU A 114 -35.51 -34.64 16.72
C GLU A 114 -34.27 -35.30 17.34
N ARG A 115 -34.36 -35.68 18.63
CA ARG A 115 -33.31 -36.40 19.35
C ARG A 115 -33.49 -37.90 19.13
N ASP A 116 -32.46 -38.56 18.64
CA ASP A 116 -32.41 -40.02 18.65
C ASP A 116 -32.06 -40.49 20.07
N GLU A 117 -33.05 -41.01 20.80
CA GLU A 117 -32.87 -41.47 22.20
C GLU A 117 -31.87 -42.64 22.33
N ASN A 118 -31.51 -43.29 21.21
CA ASN A 118 -30.58 -44.42 21.18
C ASN A 118 -29.11 -44.00 20.96
N ASP A 119 -28.84 -42.74 20.65
CA ASP A 119 -27.47 -42.25 20.46
C ASP A 119 -26.86 -41.82 21.81
N PRO A 120 -25.71 -42.38 22.24
CA PRO A 120 -25.00 -41.91 23.44
C PRO A 120 -24.62 -40.42 23.40
N GLY A 121 -24.59 -39.78 22.21
CA GLY A 121 -24.39 -38.34 22.02
C GLY A 121 -25.60 -37.46 22.33
N SER A 122 -26.81 -38.02 22.49
CA SER A 122 -28.07 -37.28 22.70
C SER A 122 -28.16 -36.50 24.02
N LYS A 123 -27.25 -36.75 24.97
CA LYS A 123 -27.11 -36.01 26.24
C LYS A 123 -26.29 -34.72 26.10
N ASN A 124 -25.58 -34.55 25.00
CA ASN A 124 -24.84 -33.31 24.73
C ASN A 124 -25.80 -32.22 24.23
N GLU A 125 -25.48 -30.97 24.58
CA GLU A 125 -26.21 -29.80 24.07
C GLU A 125 -26.10 -29.69 22.55
N PHE A 126 -24.95 -30.08 22.00
CA PHE A 126 -24.63 -30.14 20.58
C PHE A 126 -24.65 -31.60 20.09
N TYR A 127 -25.75 -32.01 19.44
CA TYR A 127 -25.96 -33.41 19.04
C TYR A 127 -26.38 -33.58 17.58
N TYR A 128 -26.79 -32.50 16.90
CA TYR A 128 -27.31 -32.62 15.54
C TYR A 128 -26.19 -32.67 14.49
N ASP A 129 -26.15 -33.76 13.71
CA ASP A 129 -25.20 -33.97 12.61
C ASP A 129 -25.86 -34.18 11.22
N GLY A 130 -27.02 -33.54 11.01
CA GLY A 130 -27.79 -33.70 9.76
C GLY A 130 -27.22 -32.96 8.55
N ARG A 131 -27.93 -33.05 7.42
CA ARG A 131 -27.59 -32.33 6.17
C ARG A 131 -27.53 -30.82 6.42
N ILE A 132 -26.58 -30.15 5.77
CA ILE A 132 -26.37 -28.71 5.91
C ILE A 132 -27.18 -27.96 4.84
N SER A 133 -28.04 -27.04 5.28
CA SER A 133 -28.85 -26.18 4.40
C SER A 133 -28.73 -24.72 4.82
N PHE A 134 -28.44 -23.83 3.87
CA PHE A 134 -28.37 -22.39 4.10
C PHE A 134 -29.59 -21.69 3.51
N PHE A 135 -30.56 -21.29 4.35
CA PHE A 135 -31.77 -20.63 3.88
C PHE A 135 -31.57 -19.14 3.56
N ALA A 136 -30.79 -18.44 4.37
CA ALA A 136 -30.57 -17.00 4.22
C ALA A 136 -29.39 -16.63 3.29
N LEU A 137 -28.35 -17.47 3.26
CA LEU A 137 -27.12 -17.19 2.51
C LEU A 137 -27.38 -17.03 1.00
N ALA A 138 -28.12 -17.98 0.40
CA ALA A 138 -28.39 -17.94 -1.04
C ALA A 138 -29.17 -16.68 -1.45
N ARG A 139 -30.12 -16.24 -0.60
CA ARG A 139 -30.95 -15.05 -0.85
C ARG A 139 -30.11 -13.76 -0.84
N SER A 140 -29.17 -13.65 0.10
CA SER A 140 -28.30 -12.47 0.19
C SER A 140 -27.21 -12.46 -0.90
N LEU A 141 -26.59 -13.60 -1.20
CA LEU A 141 -25.54 -13.70 -2.22
C LEU A 141 -26.01 -13.46 -3.65
N HIS A 142 -27.24 -13.89 -3.99
CA HIS A 142 -27.77 -13.76 -5.35
C HIS A 142 -27.86 -12.29 -5.81
N GLN A 143 -27.99 -11.34 -4.89
CA GLN A 143 -28.02 -9.90 -5.20
C GLN A 143 -26.69 -9.38 -5.74
N PHE A 144 -25.58 -10.05 -5.40
CA PHE A 144 -24.22 -9.65 -5.75
C PHE A 144 -23.60 -10.56 -6.82
N GLN A 145 -24.40 -11.46 -7.40
CA GLN A 145 -23.93 -12.34 -8.46
C GLN A 145 -23.50 -11.53 -9.69
N ARG A 146 -22.19 -11.45 -9.92
CA ARG A 146 -21.66 -10.73 -11.08
C ARG A 146 -21.92 -11.53 -12.35
N GLN A 147 -22.70 -10.97 -13.28
CA GLN A 147 -22.79 -11.52 -14.63
C GLN A 147 -21.44 -11.38 -15.33
N PRO A 148 -20.93 -12.40 -16.02
CA PRO A 148 -19.70 -12.30 -16.78
C PRO A 148 -19.90 -11.32 -17.94
N SER A 149 -19.52 -10.06 -17.74
CA SER A 149 -19.47 -9.06 -18.82
C SER A 149 -18.46 -9.50 -19.89
N ARG A 150 -18.86 -9.43 -21.17
CA ARG A 150 -18.00 -9.71 -22.33
C ARG A 150 -16.93 -8.65 -22.57
N TYR A 151 -17.07 -7.48 -21.95
CA TYR A 151 -16.13 -6.35 -22.03
C TYR A 151 -15.62 -6.06 -20.61
N GLU A 152 -14.31 -6.27 -20.42
CA GLU A 152 -13.52 -6.08 -19.20
C GLU A 152 -14.06 -6.72 -17.91
N ARG A 153 -13.35 -7.75 -17.42
CA ARG A 153 -13.48 -8.19 -16.03
C ARG A 153 -12.98 -7.07 -15.12
N ALA A 154 -13.87 -6.16 -14.71
CA ALA A 154 -13.58 -5.27 -13.59
C ALA A 154 -13.14 -6.15 -12.39
N GLN A 155 -11.91 -5.94 -11.92
CA GLN A 155 -11.39 -6.69 -10.77
C GLN A 155 -12.33 -6.53 -9.57
N SER A 156 -12.60 -7.62 -8.86
CA SER A 156 -13.42 -7.54 -7.66
C SER A 156 -12.77 -6.66 -6.61
N ARG A 157 -13.58 -5.88 -5.91
CA ARG A 157 -13.17 -5.04 -4.77
C ARG A 157 -13.79 -5.55 -3.48
N ALA A 158 -14.35 -6.77 -3.51
CA ALA A 158 -15.05 -7.37 -2.40
C ALA A 158 -14.07 -7.79 -1.31
N VAL A 159 -14.32 -7.30 -0.10
CA VAL A 159 -13.64 -7.66 1.15
C VAL A 159 -14.68 -8.29 2.06
N VAL A 160 -14.43 -9.51 2.50
CA VAL A 160 -15.36 -10.27 3.35
C VAL A 160 -14.83 -10.26 4.77
N PHE A 161 -15.59 -9.71 5.70
CA PHE A 161 -15.43 -9.94 7.13
C PHE A 161 -16.26 -11.16 7.52
N ALA A 162 -15.68 -12.08 8.28
CA ALA A 162 -16.39 -13.27 8.75
C ALA A 162 -16.11 -13.49 10.24
N GLY A 163 -17.13 -13.93 10.97
CA GLY A 163 -17.00 -14.30 12.37
C GLY A 163 -18.08 -15.29 12.80
N ALA A 164 -17.75 -16.13 13.78
CA ALA A 164 -18.68 -17.07 14.39
C ALA A 164 -19.11 -16.61 15.78
N SER A 165 -18.16 -16.20 16.62
CA SER A 165 -18.46 -15.72 17.97
C SER A 165 -19.04 -14.31 17.94
N LEU A 166 -20.10 -14.05 18.73
CA LEU A 166 -20.65 -12.70 18.88
C LEU A 166 -19.64 -11.69 19.43
N ASN A 167 -18.65 -12.14 20.22
CA ASN A 167 -17.58 -11.28 20.72
C ASN A 167 -16.65 -10.82 19.58
N SER A 168 -16.22 -11.75 18.73
CA SER A 168 -15.44 -11.45 17.53
C SER A 168 -16.20 -10.53 16.56
N VAL A 169 -17.48 -10.83 16.32
CA VAL A 169 -18.34 -10.02 15.47
C VAL A 169 -18.41 -8.58 15.98
N SER A 170 -18.64 -8.39 17.27
CA SER A 170 -18.71 -7.05 17.89
C SER A 170 -17.39 -6.28 17.78
N ASP A 171 -16.24 -6.95 17.88
CA ASP A 171 -14.93 -6.32 17.70
C ASP A 171 -14.64 -5.95 16.23
N LEU A 172 -15.01 -6.81 15.27
CA LEU A 172 -14.78 -6.55 13.83
C LEU A 172 -15.66 -5.44 13.24
N LEU A 173 -16.84 -5.21 13.83
CA LEU A 173 -17.85 -4.31 13.26
C LEU A 173 -17.37 -2.86 13.08
N PRO A 174 -16.75 -2.19 14.07
CA PRO A 174 -16.20 -0.85 13.88
C PRO A 174 -15.26 -0.73 12.68
N LEU A 175 -14.37 -1.72 12.50
CA LEU A 175 -13.43 -1.75 11.38
C LEU A 175 -14.16 -1.95 10.04
N ALA A 176 -15.11 -2.89 9.97
CA ALA A 176 -15.90 -3.14 8.77
C ALA A 176 -16.75 -1.92 8.38
N CYS A 177 -17.42 -1.29 9.34
CA CYS A 177 -18.21 -0.09 9.13
C CYS A 177 -17.37 1.09 8.63
N GLN A 178 -16.20 1.31 9.24
CA GLN A 178 -15.29 2.36 8.79
C GLN A 178 -14.75 2.08 7.37
N MET A 179 -14.48 0.81 7.04
CA MET A 179 -14.05 0.45 5.68
C MET A 179 -15.16 0.67 4.65
N ALA A 180 -16.40 0.35 5.02
CA ALA A 180 -17.58 0.52 4.15
C ALA A 180 -17.91 1.99 3.92
N SER A 181 -17.86 2.82 4.96
CA SER A 181 -18.16 4.26 4.85
C SER A 181 -17.21 5.00 3.90
N ARG A 182 -15.97 4.53 3.77
CA ARG A 182 -14.96 5.06 2.85
C ARG A 182 -15.22 4.73 1.38
N ARG A 183 -16.04 3.72 1.08
CA ARG A 183 -16.41 3.27 -0.28
C ARG A 183 -15.21 2.93 -1.17
N VAL A 184 -14.06 2.61 -0.58
CA VAL A 184 -12.87 2.13 -1.31
C VAL A 184 -13.05 0.66 -1.68
N ASN A 185 -13.63 -0.12 -0.79
CA ASN A 185 -13.90 -1.55 -0.95
C ASN A 185 -15.40 -1.82 -0.89
N GLU A 186 -15.82 -2.92 -1.51
CA GLU A 186 -17.18 -3.46 -1.35
C GLU A 186 -17.14 -4.40 -0.15
N VAL A 187 -17.68 -3.95 1.00
CA VAL A 187 -17.54 -4.67 2.27
C VAL A 187 -18.73 -5.57 2.50
N HIS A 188 -18.44 -6.85 2.73
CA HIS A 188 -19.43 -7.88 3.07
C HIS A 188 -19.13 -8.42 4.46
N PHE A 189 -20.16 -8.61 5.27
CA PHE A 189 -20.03 -9.18 6.62
C PHE A 189 -20.84 -10.47 6.69
N VAL A 190 -20.20 -11.55 7.09
CA VAL A 190 -20.76 -12.91 7.06
C VAL A 190 -20.79 -13.47 8.47
N LEU A 191 -21.97 -13.88 8.92
CA LEU A 191 -22.19 -14.54 10.21
C LEU A 191 -22.18 -16.06 10.04
N MET A 192 -21.34 -16.74 10.82
CA MET A 192 -21.07 -18.19 10.66
C MET A 192 -21.17 -18.97 11.99
N GLY A 193 -21.79 -18.36 13.01
CA GLY A 193 -21.86 -18.87 14.38
C GLY A 193 -23.04 -19.80 14.70
N ARG A 194 -23.13 -20.21 15.96
CA ARG A 194 -24.26 -21.00 16.50
C ARG A 194 -25.38 -20.16 17.06
N ASP A 195 -25.07 -18.94 17.50
CA ASP A 195 -26.01 -18.09 18.20
C ASP A 195 -27.19 -17.70 17.30
N ASP A 196 -28.41 -17.88 17.79
CA ASP A 196 -29.65 -17.54 17.09
C ASP A 196 -30.07 -16.09 17.36
N VAL A 197 -29.19 -15.15 16.97
CA VAL A 197 -29.45 -13.71 17.04
C VAL A 197 -29.68 -13.17 15.63
N SER A 198 -30.76 -12.43 15.39
CA SER A 198 -31.00 -11.84 14.06
C SER A 198 -29.96 -10.75 13.76
N ILE A 199 -29.69 -10.49 12.47
CA ILE A 199 -28.75 -9.43 12.05
C ILE A 199 -29.19 -8.08 12.63
N GLU A 200 -30.49 -7.80 12.64
CA GLU A 200 -31.06 -6.57 13.21
C GLU A 200 -30.86 -6.52 14.73
N GLY A 201 -30.84 -7.67 15.41
CA GLY A 201 -30.48 -7.78 16.82
C GLY A 201 -29.03 -7.37 17.06
N ILE A 202 -28.09 -7.90 16.27
CA ILE A 202 -26.66 -7.57 16.35
C ILE A 202 -26.43 -6.08 16.07
N GLN A 203 -27.09 -5.54 15.04
CA GLN A 203 -27.03 -4.12 14.70
C GLN A 203 -27.50 -3.23 15.87
N ARG A 204 -28.66 -3.54 16.46
CA ARG A 204 -29.21 -2.76 17.59
C ARG A 204 -28.31 -2.78 18.82
N VAL A 205 -27.73 -3.93 19.16
CA VAL A 205 -26.85 -4.07 20.33
C VAL A 205 -25.55 -3.27 20.14
N ASN A 206 -25.04 -3.22 18.91
CA ASN A 206 -23.82 -2.47 18.57
C ASN A 206 -24.09 -1.00 18.19
N GLY A 207 -25.34 -0.53 18.26
CA GLY A 207 -25.71 0.84 17.91
C GLY A 207 -25.45 1.18 16.44
N ILE A 208 -25.62 0.22 15.53
CA ILE A 208 -25.33 0.35 14.11
C ILE A 208 -26.61 0.69 13.33
N ASP A 209 -26.61 1.83 12.65
CA ASP A 209 -27.60 2.20 11.66
C ASP A 209 -27.08 1.95 10.23
N ASP A 210 -27.96 1.48 9.32
CA ASP A 210 -27.60 1.18 7.93
C ASP A 210 -27.02 2.39 7.16
N ALA A 211 -27.40 3.61 7.57
CA ALA A 211 -26.89 4.85 6.98
C ALA A 211 -25.43 5.13 7.40
N GLU A 212 -25.07 4.78 8.63
CA GLU A 212 -23.72 5.02 9.19
C GLU A 212 -22.75 3.90 8.80
N CYS A 213 -23.26 2.67 8.69
CA CYS A 213 -22.49 1.48 8.34
C CYS A 213 -23.09 0.77 7.12
N PRO A 214 -22.72 1.17 5.88
CA PRO A 214 -23.26 0.59 4.65
C PRO A 214 -22.58 -0.74 4.30
N VAL A 215 -22.61 -1.70 5.22
CA VAL A 215 -22.04 -3.04 5.07
C VAL A 215 -23.08 -4.00 4.50
N ASN A 216 -22.66 -4.87 3.57
CA ASN A 216 -23.54 -5.90 3.02
C ASN A 216 -23.58 -7.12 3.94
N TRP A 217 -24.71 -7.39 4.57
CA TRP A 217 -24.85 -8.49 5.52
C TRP A 217 -25.23 -9.81 4.86
N HIS A 218 -24.61 -10.89 5.33
CA HIS A 218 -24.86 -12.26 4.90
C HIS A 218 -24.98 -13.18 6.11
N ASP A 219 -26.05 -13.96 6.15
CA ASP A 219 -26.23 -15.00 7.16
C ASP A 219 -25.88 -16.36 6.57
N ALA A 220 -24.74 -16.90 6.98
CA ALA A 220 -24.22 -18.19 6.57
C ALA A 220 -24.38 -19.26 7.66
N ARG A 221 -25.23 -19.02 8.67
CA ARG A 221 -25.54 -20.03 9.69
C ARG A 221 -26.36 -21.17 9.07
N PRO A 222 -26.02 -22.44 9.36
CA PRO A 222 -26.80 -23.57 8.86
C PRO A 222 -28.12 -23.72 9.61
N ASP A 223 -29.04 -24.52 9.05
CA ASP A 223 -30.23 -25.00 9.76
C ASP A 223 -29.85 -25.65 11.10
N TYR A 224 -30.60 -25.38 12.16
CA TYR A 224 -30.33 -25.90 13.51
C TYR A 224 -28.92 -25.58 14.07
N ALA A 225 -28.33 -24.44 13.69
CA ALA A 225 -27.01 -24.02 14.17
C ALA A 225 -26.82 -24.12 15.72
N PRO A 226 -27.79 -23.74 16.58
CA PRO A 226 -27.62 -23.83 18.03
C PRO A 226 -27.38 -25.25 18.57
N TRP A 227 -27.90 -26.27 17.88
CA TRP A 227 -27.82 -27.68 18.32
C TRP A 227 -26.78 -28.50 17.56
N SER A 228 -26.06 -27.86 16.63
CA SER A 228 -25.16 -28.54 15.70
C SER A 228 -23.84 -28.94 16.34
N THR A 229 -23.35 -30.13 16.00
CA THR A 229 -22.02 -30.58 16.42
C THR A 229 -20.91 -29.71 15.83
N ASP A 230 -19.74 -29.68 16.50
CA ASP A 230 -18.53 -29.00 16.01
C ASP A 230 -18.15 -29.44 14.59
N ALA A 231 -18.19 -30.75 14.32
CA ALA A 231 -17.85 -31.30 13.02
C ALA A 231 -18.84 -30.87 11.91
N ARG A 232 -20.13 -30.74 12.25
CA ARG A 232 -21.13 -30.21 11.33
C ARG A 232 -20.88 -28.74 11.02
N MET A 233 -20.60 -27.94 12.06
CA MET A 233 -20.33 -26.52 11.90
C MET A 233 -19.05 -26.25 11.10
N GLU A 234 -17.99 -27.03 11.32
CA GLU A 234 -16.75 -26.98 10.53
C GLU A 234 -17.03 -27.19 9.04
N ARG A 235 -17.82 -28.23 8.70
CA ARG A 235 -18.26 -28.47 7.32
C ARG A 235 -19.16 -27.37 6.78
N ALA A 236 -20.00 -26.76 7.62
CA ALA A 236 -20.85 -25.65 7.22
C ALA A 236 -20.02 -24.40 6.87
N VAL A 237 -18.98 -24.11 7.65
CA VAL A 237 -18.05 -23.01 7.38
C VAL A 237 -17.32 -23.24 6.05
N ALA A 238 -16.78 -24.45 5.83
CA ALA A 238 -16.13 -24.79 4.56
C ALA A 238 -17.08 -24.70 3.34
N ALA A 239 -18.32 -25.20 3.48
CA ALA A 239 -19.31 -25.14 2.40
C ALA A 239 -19.74 -23.70 2.07
N SER A 240 -19.98 -22.87 3.10
CA SER A 240 -20.41 -21.49 2.92
C SER A 240 -19.32 -20.62 2.29
N LEU A 241 -18.04 -20.81 2.66
CA LEU A 241 -16.92 -20.16 1.99
C LEU A 241 -16.88 -20.46 0.48
N SER A 242 -17.26 -21.67 0.07
CA SER A 242 -17.31 -22.05 -1.34
C SER A 242 -18.41 -21.28 -2.11
N TYR A 243 -19.57 -21.07 -1.47
CA TYR A 243 -20.62 -20.21 -2.04
C TYR A 243 -20.18 -18.75 -2.09
N ILE A 244 -19.60 -18.21 -1.02
CA ILE A 244 -19.09 -16.84 -0.95
C ILE A 244 -18.08 -16.59 -2.08
N ARG A 245 -17.13 -17.51 -2.29
CA ARG A 245 -16.15 -17.43 -3.38
C ARG A 245 -16.82 -17.34 -4.74
N SER A 246 -17.83 -18.16 -4.97
CA SER A 246 -18.50 -18.31 -6.27
C SER A 246 -19.35 -17.10 -6.64
N TYR A 247 -19.99 -16.47 -5.65
CA TYR A 247 -20.90 -15.33 -5.87
C TYR A 247 -20.20 -13.97 -5.75
N LEU A 248 -19.36 -13.76 -4.72
CA LEU A 248 -18.76 -12.45 -4.44
C LEU A 248 -17.39 -12.24 -5.10
N LEU A 249 -16.67 -13.34 -5.41
CA LEU A 249 -15.28 -13.30 -5.87
C LEU A 249 -14.41 -12.39 -4.96
N PRO A 250 -14.33 -12.64 -3.64
CA PRO A 250 -13.61 -11.78 -2.71
C PRO A 250 -12.11 -11.77 -2.99
N GLN A 251 -11.46 -10.63 -2.74
CA GLN A 251 -10.00 -10.50 -2.82
C GLN A 251 -9.31 -10.95 -1.54
N VAL A 252 -9.99 -10.81 -0.40
CA VAL A 252 -9.47 -11.16 0.93
C VAL A 252 -10.64 -11.48 1.86
N ILE A 253 -10.41 -12.41 2.79
CA ILE A 253 -11.30 -12.71 3.91
C ILE A 253 -10.60 -12.27 5.21
N LEU A 254 -11.28 -11.46 6.01
CA LEU A 254 -10.80 -10.91 7.28
C LEU A 254 -11.58 -11.56 8.43
N THR A 255 -10.87 -12.10 9.41
CA THR A 255 -11.47 -12.66 10.65
C THR A 255 -10.68 -12.21 11.86
N GLN A 256 -11.20 -12.46 13.07
CA GLN A 256 -10.37 -12.38 14.27
C GLN A 256 -9.34 -13.52 14.32
N GLY A 257 -8.37 -13.36 15.22
CA GLY A 257 -7.40 -14.40 15.57
C GLY A 257 -8.04 -15.61 16.25
N GLU A 258 -7.33 -16.73 16.24
CA GLU A 258 -7.80 -18.03 16.75
C GLU A 258 -8.33 -17.98 18.19
N SER A 259 -7.76 -17.13 19.05
CA SER A 259 -8.15 -17.02 20.46
C SER A 259 -9.47 -16.29 20.71
N TRP A 260 -10.00 -15.58 19.71
CA TRP A 260 -11.24 -14.79 19.81
C TRP A 260 -12.43 -15.46 19.10
N GLU A 261 -12.18 -16.57 18.41
CA GLU A 261 -13.16 -17.29 17.61
C GLU A 261 -13.42 -18.70 18.14
N ASP A 262 -14.53 -19.28 17.68
CA ASP A 262 -14.84 -20.66 18.01
C ASP A 262 -13.88 -21.64 17.29
N PRO A 263 -13.42 -22.72 17.94
CA PRO A 263 -12.48 -23.66 17.34
C PRO A 263 -12.98 -24.37 16.07
N TYR A 264 -14.29 -24.59 15.93
CA TYR A 264 -14.87 -25.18 14.71
C TYR A 264 -14.81 -24.20 13.52
N PHE A 265 -14.91 -22.90 13.78
CA PHE A 265 -14.87 -21.86 12.75
C PHE A 265 -13.47 -21.73 12.19
N TRP A 266 -12.47 -21.67 13.07
CA TRP A 266 -11.07 -21.59 12.66
C TRP A 266 -10.65 -22.81 11.83
N ARG A 267 -10.96 -24.03 12.30
CA ARG A 267 -10.72 -25.27 11.53
C ARG A 267 -11.45 -25.28 10.19
N GLY A 268 -12.69 -24.81 10.15
CA GLY A 268 -13.50 -24.70 8.94
C GLY A 268 -12.89 -23.77 7.89
N ILE A 269 -12.32 -22.64 8.33
CA ILE A 269 -11.59 -21.72 7.44
C ILE A 269 -10.29 -22.37 6.96
N GLN A 270 -9.45 -22.84 7.88
CA GLN A 270 -8.13 -23.39 7.56
C GLN A 270 -8.22 -24.59 6.62
N SER A 271 -9.23 -25.44 6.78
CA SER A 271 -9.45 -26.60 5.90
C SER A 271 -9.84 -26.24 4.47
N LYS A 272 -10.42 -25.05 4.23
CA LYS A 272 -10.98 -24.68 2.93
C LYS A 272 -10.25 -23.54 2.22
N ILE A 273 -9.51 -22.71 2.94
CA ILE A 273 -8.93 -21.50 2.39
C ILE A 273 -7.89 -21.77 1.28
N SER A 274 -7.11 -22.83 1.43
CA SER A 274 -6.12 -23.28 0.44
C SER A 274 -6.78 -23.70 -0.88
N ASP A 275 -7.90 -24.42 -0.83
CA ASP A 275 -8.67 -24.84 -2.01
C ASP A 275 -9.29 -23.65 -2.76
N ILE A 276 -9.77 -22.66 -2.01
CA ILE A 276 -10.50 -21.51 -2.56
C ILE A 276 -9.56 -20.49 -3.23
N GLY A 277 -8.29 -20.48 -2.82
CA GLY A 277 -7.26 -19.60 -3.35
C GLY A 277 -7.53 -18.11 -3.06
N VAL A 278 -8.21 -17.82 -1.94
CA VAL A 278 -8.45 -16.45 -1.45
C VAL A 278 -7.58 -16.24 -0.22
N PRO A 279 -6.79 -15.16 -0.14
CA PRO A 279 -6.04 -14.84 1.07
C PRO A 279 -6.96 -14.62 2.27
N HIS A 280 -6.57 -15.20 3.39
CA HIS A 280 -7.23 -15.04 4.69
C HIS A 280 -6.29 -14.31 5.64
N VAL A 281 -6.72 -13.16 6.14
CA VAL A 281 -5.99 -12.38 7.12
C VAL A 281 -6.75 -12.49 8.43
N ALA A 282 -6.13 -13.14 9.41
CA ALA A 282 -6.60 -13.12 10.78
C ALA A 282 -5.98 -11.94 11.50
N LEU A 283 -6.81 -11.14 12.16
CA LEU A 283 -6.32 -9.97 12.88
C LEU A 283 -5.43 -10.42 14.05
N PRO A 284 -4.21 -9.87 14.17
CA PRO A 284 -3.26 -10.23 15.22
C PRO A 284 -3.65 -9.66 16.60
N SER A 285 -4.45 -8.60 16.61
CA SER A 285 -4.91 -7.88 17.79
C SER A 285 -6.35 -7.39 17.56
N ALA A 286 -6.94 -6.76 18.58
CA ALA A 286 -8.29 -6.22 18.49
C ALA A 286 -8.42 -5.23 17.33
N ALA A 287 -9.55 -5.24 16.64
CA ALA A 287 -9.74 -4.45 15.43
C ALA A 287 -9.59 -2.94 15.66
N ARG A 288 -9.87 -2.46 16.89
CA ARG A 288 -9.64 -1.07 17.31
C ARG A 288 -8.18 -0.62 17.18
N ASP A 289 -7.24 -1.55 17.35
CA ASP A 289 -5.79 -1.29 17.27
C ASP A 289 -5.33 -1.24 15.80
N LEU A 290 -6.20 -1.64 14.87
CA LEU A 290 -5.94 -1.83 13.45
C LEU A 290 -6.90 -1.03 12.57
N MET A 291 -7.59 -0.01 13.10
CA MET A 291 -8.59 0.78 12.35
C MET A 291 -8.01 1.42 11.08
N TRP A 292 -6.70 1.65 11.02
CA TRP A 292 -5.98 2.10 9.83
C TRP A 292 -6.12 1.14 8.63
N MET A 293 -6.36 -0.15 8.86
CA MET A 293 -6.67 -1.13 7.81
C MET A 293 -7.90 -0.75 7.00
N SER A 294 -8.87 -0.01 7.58
CA SER A 294 -10.07 0.48 6.88
C SER A 294 -9.74 1.37 5.68
N THR A 295 -8.53 1.95 5.66
CA THR A 295 -8.09 2.90 4.62
C THR A 295 -7.42 2.21 3.42
N LEU A 296 -7.09 0.92 3.55
CA LEU A 296 -6.45 0.13 2.52
C LEU A 296 -7.46 -0.33 1.47
N ASP A 297 -7.01 -0.51 0.24
CA ASP A 297 -7.83 -1.13 -0.78
C ASP A 297 -7.69 -2.67 -0.76
N SER A 298 -8.66 -3.34 -1.36
CA SER A 298 -8.69 -4.80 -1.48
C SER A 298 -7.42 -5.39 -2.12
N SER A 299 -6.75 -4.66 -3.01
CA SER A 299 -5.47 -5.10 -3.60
C SER A 299 -4.31 -5.09 -2.62
N ALA A 300 -4.25 -4.11 -1.73
CA ALA A 300 -3.24 -4.03 -0.68
C ALA A 300 -3.51 -5.07 0.41
N LEU A 301 -4.77 -5.24 0.83
CA LEU A 301 -5.14 -6.25 1.84
C LEU A 301 -4.86 -7.68 1.36
N ARG A 302 -4.97 -7.94 0.06
CA ARG A 302 -4.70 -9.26 -0.53
C ARG A 302 -3.28 -9.77 -0.24
N VAL A 303 -2.28 -8.88 -0.23
CA VAL A 303 -0.87 -9.23 -0.07
C VAL A 303 -0.38 -9.12 1.38
N TRP A 304 -1.28 -8.86 2.34
CA TRP A 304 -0.92 -8.63 3.74
C TRP A 304 -0.01 -9.71 4.33
N ASN A 305 -0.34 -10.99 4.09
CA ASN A 305 0.45 -12.13 4.59
C ASN A 305 1.67 -12.46 3.72
N ASP A 306 1.77 -11.89 2.51
CA ASP A 306 2.84 -12.19 1.56
C ASP A 306 4.04 -11.25 1.73
N VAL A 307 3.84 -10.09 2.39
CA VAL A 307 4.89 -9.09 2.61
C VAL A 307 5.92 -9.66 3.60
N GLU A 308 7.16 -9.72 3.15
CA GLU A 308 8.30 -10.20 3.94
C GLU A 308 9.30 -9.05 4.13
N VAL A 309 9.63 -8.74 5.39
CA VAL A 309 10.66 -7.77 5.73
C VAL A 309 11.81 -8.50 6.40
N GLU A 310 13.02 -8.35 5.86
CA GLU A 310 14.25 -8.81 6.50
C GLU A 310 14.96 -7.62 7.15
N ILE A 311 15.30 -7.76 8.43
CA ILE A 311 16.03 -6.75 9.18
C ILE A 311 17.53 -7.03 9.04
N LEU A 312 18.28 -6.07 8.51
CA LEU A 312 19.72 -6.13 8.33
C LEU A 312 20.42 -5.16 9.28
N ILE A 313 21.30 -5.70 10.13
CA ILE A 313 22.10 -4.91 11.07
C ILE A 313 23.59 -5.18 10.84
N HIS A 314 24.37 -4.12 10.65
CA HIS A 314 25.83 -4.20 10.59
C HIS A 314 26.41 -3.81 11.94
N ALA A 315 26.95 -4.77 12.69
CA ALA A 315 27.52 -4.51 14.00
C ALA A 315 28.88 -3.80 13.89
N SER A 316 29.12 -2.82 14.76
CA SER A 316 30.42 -2.16 14.89
C SER A 316 31.36 -2.97 15.79
N PRO A 317 32.69 -2.94 15.55
CA PRO A 317 33.65 -3.51 16.49
C PRO A 317 33.57 -2.78 17.83
N GLU A 318 33.86 -3.50 18.92
CA GLU A 318 34.06 -2.92 20.27
C GLU A 318 32.86 -2.12 20.84
N SER A 319 31.66 -2.25 20.26
CA SER A 319 30.42 -1.60 20.71
C SER A 319 29.27 -2.61 20.85
N SER A 320 29.06 -3.12 22.08
CA SER A 320 28.01 -4.10 22.38
C SER A 320 26.70 -3.46 22.87
N GLY A 321 26.79 -2.39 23.67
CA GLY A 321 25.62 -1.78 24.33
C GLY A 321 24.56 -1.24 23.37
N SER A 322 24.99 -0.57 22.30
CA SER A 322 24.13 0.02 21.27
C SER A 322 23.30 -1.06 20.56
N LEU A 323 23.98 -2.11 20.07
CA LEU A 323 23.34 -3.25 19.42
C LEU A 323 22.41 -4.04 20.36
N ILE A 324 22.82 -4.25 21.62
CA ILE A 324 21.97 -4.91 22.62
C ILE A 324 20.68 -4.12 22.84
N ARG A 325 20.76 -2.77 22.93
CA ARG A 325 19.56 -1.91 23.03
C ARG A 325 18.68 -2.06 21.80
N LEU A 326 19.24 -1.97 20.60
CA LEU A 326 18.49 -2.14 19.35
C LEU A 326 17.76 -3.49 19.34
N ILE A 327 18.45 -4.59 19.61
CA ILE A 327 17.85 -5.93 19.65
C ILE A 327 16.71 -6.00 20.68
N ARG A 328 16.87 -5.41 21.86
CA ARG A 328 15.80 -5.35 22.87
C ARG A 328 14.57 -4.58 22.37
N THR A 329 14.76 -3.47 21.66
CA THR A 329 13.62 -2.74 21.08
C THR A 329 12.91 -3.56 19.99
N LEU A 330 13.68 -4.26 19.15
CA LEU A 330 13.12 -5.19 18.16
C LEU A 330 12.36 -6.35 18.83
N GLN A 331 12.81 -6.84 19.99
CA GLN A 331 12.09 -7.88 20.74
C GLN A 331 10.78 -7.40 21.37
N ASN A 332 10.63 -6.09 21.60
CA ASN A 332 9.45 -5.51 22.26
C ASN A 332 8.42 -4.93 21.27
N ALA A 333 8.72 -4.92 19.97
CA ALA A 333 7.84 -4.37 18.95
C ALA A 333 6.70 -5.33 18.58
N ASP A 334 5.56 -4.76 18.16
CA ASP A 334 4.43 -5.54 17.64
C ASP A 334 4.54 -5.70 16.12
N TYR A 335 4.71 -6.95 15.68
CA TYR A 335 4.89 -7.32 14.28
C TYR A 335 3.60 -7.75 13.57
N LEU A 336 2.41 -7.41 14.09
CA LEU A 336 1.14 -7.69 13.43
C LEU A 336 0.93 -9.20 13.12
N GLY A 337 1.45 -10.08 13.97
CA GLY A 337 1.37 -11.53 13.81
C GLY A 337 2.39 -12.15 12.83
N GLY A 338 3.12 -11.34 12.05
CA GLY A 338 4.15 -11.79 11.12
C GLY A 338 5.55 -11.37 11.56
N THR A 339 6.37 -12.29 12.05
CA THR A 339 7.71 -11.94 12.58
C THR A 339 8.75 -11.84 11.45
N PRO A 340 9.44 -10.70 11.28
CA PRO A 340 10.50 -10.56 10.28
C PRO A 340 11.72 -11.44 10.60
N SER A 341 12.50 -11.76 9.57
CA SER A 341 13.84 -12.35 9.74
C SER A 341 14.82 -11.28 10.21
N LEU A 342 15.82 -11.70 10.98
CA LEU A 342 16.87 -10.83 11.49
C LEU A 342 18.23 -11.35 11.07
N THR A 343 18.97 -10.56 10.30
CA THR A 343 20.34 -10.84 9.89
C THR A 343 21.28 -9.85 10.56
N ILE A 344 22.20 -10.36 11.38
CA ILE A 344 23.23 -9.57 12.06
C ILE A 344 24.58 -9.92 11.46
N GLU A 345 25.23 -8.92 10.87
CA GLU A 345 26.58 -9.03 10.36
C GLU A 345 27.58 -8.56 11.41
N LEU A 346 28.39 -9.50 11.89
CA LEU A 346 29.39 -9.31 12.92
C LEU A 346 30.76 -8.98 12.31
N PRO A 347 31.51 -8.03 12.92
CA PRO A 347 32.89 -7.75 12.56
C PRO A 347 33.80 -8.96 12.86
N PRO A 348 35.05 -8.99 12.36
CA PRO A 348 35.98 -10.07 12.65
C PRO A 348 36.31 -10.13 14.15
N ARG A 349 36.50 -8.97 14.79
CA ARG A 349 36.69 -8.81 16.24
C ARG A 349 35.36 -8.40 16.89
N VAL A 350 34.76 -9.32 17.64
CA VAL A 350 33.46 -9.12 18.32
C VAL A 350 33.72 -9.08 19.83
N ASP A 351 33.04 -8.17 20.51
CA ASP A 351 32.99 -8.12 21.98
C ASP A 351 32.46 -9.46 22.54
N SER A 352 33.13 -10.01 23.56
CA SER A 352 32.68 -11.24 24.22
C SER A 352 31.28 -11.08 24.80
N GLU A 353 30.91 -9.88 25.25
CA GLU A 353 29.66 -9.67 25.98
C GLU A 353 28.48 -9.67 25.02
N LEU A 354 28.72 -9.16 23.80
CA LEU A 354 27.79 -9.31 22.69
C LEU A 354 27.60 -10.79 22.31
N LEU A 355 28.67 -11.58 22.23
CA LEU A 355 28.56 -13.01 21.92
C LEU A 355 27.76 -13.78 22.98
N HIS A 356 27.98 -13.50 24.27
CA HIS A 356 27.19 -14.08 25.36
C HIS A 356 25.72 -13.67 25.27
N PHE A 357 25.43 -12.40 24.98
CA PHE A 357 24.07 -11.94 24.78
C PHE A 357 23.38 -12.66 23.61
N LEU A 358 24.05 -12.75 22.45
CA LEU A 358 23.53 -13.39 21.24
C LEU A 358 23.24 -14.88 21.43
N GLN A 359 23.96 -15.59 22.31
CA GLN A 359 23.64 -16.99 22.65
C GLN A 359 22.29 -17.13 23.37
N SER A 360 21.89 -16.11 24.12
CA SER A 360 20.66 -16.12 24.94
C SER A 360 19.46 -15.45 24.26
N ILE A 361 19.63 -14.96 23.03
CA ILE A 361 18.58 -14.22 22.33
C ILE A 361 17.38 -15.12 22.08
N LYS A 362 16.23 -14.70 22.59
CA LYS A 362 14.94 -15.29 22.24
C LYS A 362 14.31 -14.42 21.16
N TRP A 363 14.49 -14.83 19.91
CA TRP A 363 13.65 -14.30 18.83
C TRP A 363 12.27 -14.93 18.96
N HIS A 364 11.22 -14.17 18.66
CA HIS A 364 9.84 -14.43 19.10
C HIS A 364 9.42 -15.92 19.08
N PRO A 365 8.76 -16.43 20.14
CA PRO A 365 8.53 -17.87 20.34
C PRO A 365 7.60 -18.53 19.31
N HIS A 366 6.80 -17.74 18.58
CA HIS A 366 5.91 -18.19 17.51
C HIS A 366 6.42 -17.80 16.12
N ALA A 367 7.69 -17.37 16.01
CA ALA A 367 8.23 -16.80 14.79
C ALA A 367 8.50 -17.83 13.70
N SER A 368 8.02 -17.57 12.49
CA SER A 368 8.58 -18.11 11.25
C SER A 368 9.94 -17.48 10.92
N GLY A 369 10.21 -16.29 11.47
CA GLY A 369 11.42 -15.50 11.26
C GLY A 369 12.66 -16.16 11.86
N LYS A 370 13.74 -16.21 11.09
CA LYS A 370 15.03 -16.77 11.50
C LYS A 370 15.98 -15.67 11.92
N VAL A 371 16.81 -15.94 12.94
CA VAL A 371 17.98 -15.12 13.27
C VAL A 371 19.19 -15.72 12.57
N THR A 372 19.81 -14.94 11.71
CA THR A 372 21.03 -15.30 10.97
C THR A 372 22.19 -14.46 11.48
N LEU A 373 23.23 -15.14 11.99
CA LEU A 373 24.48 -14.50 12.36
C LEU A 373 25.51 -14.75 11.26
N ARG A 374 26.03 -13.69 10.66
CA ARG A 374 27.12 -13.75 9.69
C ARG A 374 28.35 -13.12 10.32
N ARG A 375 29.49 -13.81 10.34
CA ARG A 375 30.73 -13.27 10.91
C ARG A 375 31.81 -13.18 9.84
N ARG A 376 32.43 -12.02 9.71
CA ARG A 376 33.53 -11.80 8.76
C ARG A 376 34.79 -12.55 9.20
N ILE A 377 35.52 -13.10 8.23
CA ILE A 377 36.79 -13.82 8.43
C ILE A 377 38.00 -12.91 8.18
N GLN A 378 37.94 -12.05 7.15
CA GLN A 378 39.04 -11.18 6.77
C GLN A 378 39.41 -10.22 7.92
N PRO A 379 40.70 -10.18 8.33
CA PRO A 379 41.15 -9.44 9.50
C PRO A 379 41.52 -7.98 9.19
N HIS A 380 41.65 -7.60 7.91
CA HIS A 380 41.95 -6.23 7.52
C HIS A 380 40.69 -5.35 7.57
N ASP A 381 40.92 -4.03 7.67
CA ASP A 381 39.89 -3.03 7.47
C ASP A 381 39.41 -3.07 6.02
N MET A 382 38.12 -2.92 5.80
CA MET A 382 37.54 -2.96 4.46
C MET A 382 37.85 -1.66 3.72
N ASP A 383 38.02 -1.73 2.40
CA ASP A 383 37.95 -0.50 1.61
C ASP A 383 36.48 -0.07 1.38
N SER A 384 36.27 1.14 0.86
CA SER A 384 34.91 1.67 0.60
C SER A 384 34.11 0.84 -0.41
N VAL A 385 34.79 0.13 -1.33
CA VAL A 385 34.15 -0.70 -2.37
C VAL A 385 33.71 -2.04 -1.78
N GLU A 386 34.61 -2.72 -1.07
CA GLU A 386 34.36 -3.95 -0.34
C GLU A 386 33.23 -3.77 0.68
N ALA A 387 33.23 -2.67 1.45
CA ALA A 387 32.18 -2.37 2.42
C ALA A 387 30.81 -2.24 1.74
N SER A 388 30.78 -1.53 0.60
CA SER A 388 29.56 -1.33 -0.19
C SER A 388 29.06 -2.65 -0.80
N LEU A 389 29.96 -3.47 -1.36
CA LEU A 389 29.63 -4.80 -1.89
C LEU A 389 29.04 -5.69 -0.82
N LYS A 390 29.69 -5.77 0.34
CA LYS A 390 29.22 -6.57 1.49
C LYS A 390 27.80 -6.15 1.89
N THR A 391 27.53 -4.86 2.06
CA THR A 391 26.19 -4.38 2.44
C THR A 391 25.13 -4.74 1.41
N VAL A 392 25.43 -4.65 0.12
CA VAL A 392 24.48 -4.97 -0.95
C VAL A 392 24.26 -6.48 -1.10
N GLU A 393 25.32 -7.28 -0.96
CA GLU A 393 25.28 -8.75 -1.01
C GLU A 393 24.71 -9.39 0.27
N ALA A 394 24.56 -8.61 1.35
CA ALA A 394 23.98 -9.09 2.60
C ALA A 394 22.53 -9.56 2.43
N PHE A 395 21.79 -8.96 1.50
CA PHE A 395 20.39 -9.26 1.19
C PHE A 395 20.14 -9.26 -0.32
N TYR A 396 19.43 -10.28 -0.81
CA TYR A 396 18.85 -10.28 -2.15
C TYR A 396 17.41 -10.80 -2.08
N PRO A 397 16.42 -10.07 -2.64
CA PRO A 397 15.02 -10.42 -2.47
C PRO A 397 14.66 -11.70 -3.23
N ARG A 398 13.96 -12.62 -2.57
CA ARG A 398 13.42 -13.82 -3.22
C ARG A 398 12.33 -13.47 -4.24
N ASP A 399 11.41 -12.61 -3.84
CA ASP A 399 10.46 -11.95 -4.73
C ASP A 399 10.62 -10.43 -4.56
N PRO A 400 11.15 -9.72 -5.57
CA PRO A 400 11.37 -8.27 -5.47
C PRO A 400 10.09 -7.46 -5.19
N THR A 401 8.91 -8.01 -5.47
CA THR A 401 7.64 -7.32 -5.27
C THR A 401 7.16 -7.32 -3.83
N VAL A 402 7.51 -8.33 -3.03
CA VAL A 402 7.01 -8.51 -1.64
C VAL A 402 8.10 -8.70 -0.58
N SER A 403 9.31 -9.13 -0.97
CA SER A 403 10.46 -9.24 -0.08
C SER A 403 11.24 -7.92 -0.03
N HIS A 404 11.42 -7.34 1.15
CA HIS A 404 12.05 -6.03 1.35
C HIS A 404 13.09 -6.07 2.48
N VAL A 405 13.99 -5.09 2.52
CA VAL A 405 15.06 -5.03 3.53
C VAL A 405 14.94 -3.77 4.37
N LEU A 406 14.92 -3.95 5.69
CA LEU A 406 15.00 -2.88 6.68
C LEU A 406 16.45 -2.78 7.17
N VAL A 407 17.15 -1.74 6.75
CA VAL A 407 18.54 -1.50 7.15
C VAL A 407 18.52 -0.67 8.44
N LEU A 408 19.15 -1.20 9.48
CA LEU A 408 19.28 -0.55 10.79
C LEU A 408 20.75 -0.41 11.20
N SER A 409 21.12 0.77 11.68
CA SER A 409 22.38 1.02 12.36
C SER A 409 22.31 0.54 13.82
N PRO A 410 23.41 0.01 14.40
CA PRO A 410 23.48 -0.36 15.82
C PRO A 410 23.12 0.78 16.79
N GLN A 411 23.30 2.03 16.38
CA GLN A 411 23.02 3.22 17.20
C GLN A 411 21.53 3.57 17.25
N THR A 412 20.67 2.85 16.52
CA THR A 412 19.25 3.17 16.45
C THR A 412 18.45 2.57 17.61
N GLU A 413 17.43 3.30 18.03
CA GLU A 413 16.39 2.82 18.94
C GLU A 413 15.02 3.07 18.30
N LEU A 414 14.14 2.06 18.31
CA LEU A 414 12.85 2.09 17.62
C LEU A 414 11.68 2.10 18.60
N ALA A 415 10.62 2.84 18.25
CA ALA A 415 9.35 2.83 18.97
C ALA A 415 8.62 1.48 18.79
N PRO A 416 7.88 0.96 19.79
CA PRO A 416 7.19 -0.33 19.66
C PRO A 416 6.21 -0.44 18.47
N SER A 417 5.65 0.69 18.03
CA SER A 417 4.71 0.81 16.90
C SER A 417 5.37 1.01 15.53
N PHE A 418 6.71 0.99 15.42
CA PHE A 418 7.41 1.29 14.15
C PHE A 418 6.95 0.37 13.00
N TYR A 419 6.71 -0.91 13.31
CA TYR A 419 6.36 -1.90 12.30
C TYR A 419 4.93 -1.71 11.77
N HIS A 420 4.00 -1.26 12.62
CA HIS A 420 2.66 -0.86 12.18
C HIS A 420 2.74 0.25 11.12
N TYR A 421 3.58 1.27 11.36
CA TYR A 421 3.79 2.34 10.39
C TYR A 421 4.41 1.83 9.09
N LEU A 422 5.42 0.94 9.16
CA LEU A 422 6.04 0.35 7.98
C LEU A 422 5.02 -0.41 7.13
N VAL A 423 4.30 -1.36 7.73
CA VAL A 423 3.32 -2.18 7.00
C VAL A 423 2.21 -1.29 6.44
N TYR A 424 1.71 -0.33 7.20
CA TYR A 424 0.68 0.59 6.72
C TYR A 424 1.14 1.39 5.50
N THR A 425 2.31 2.03 5.58
CA THR A 425 2.85 2.85 4.48
C THR A 425 3.23 2.01 3.27
N LEU A 426 3.82 0.84 3.47
CA LEU A 426 4.15 -0.11 2.41
C LEU A 426 2.90 -0.58 1.67
N LEU A 427 1.88 -1.05 2.38
CA LEU A 427 0.65 -1.54 1.75
C LEU A 427 -0.06 -0.42 1.00
N LYS A 428 -0.11 0.78 1.58
CA LYS A 428 -0.77 1.94 0.98
C LYS A 428 -0.03 2.49 -0.24
N TYR A 429 1.28 2.68 -0.17
CA TYR A 429 2.03 3.32 -1.24
C TYR A 429 2.55 2.34 -2.29
N LYS A 430 2.86 1.08 -1.94
CA LYS A 430 3.40 0.11 -2.91
C LYS A 430 2.33 -0.81 -3.49
N HIS A 431 1.42 -1.33 -2.66
CA HIS A 431 0.49 -2.40 -3.08
C HIS A 431 -0.91 -1.93 -3.46
N SER A 432 -1.31 -0.72 -3.06
CA SER A 432 -2.59 -0.14 -3.49
C SER A 432 -2.64 0.05 -5.01
N THR A 433 -3.79 -0.27 -5.62
CA THR A 433 -4.03 -0.13 -7.06
C THR A 433 -3.77 1.29 -7.55
N ARG A 434 -4.16 2.30 -6.76
CA ARG A 434 -3.97 3.72 -7.11
C ARG A 434 -2.51 4.15 -6.96
N ALA A 435 -1.80 3.59 -5.99
CA ALA A 435 -0.45 3.99 -5.67
C ALA A 435 0.58 3.34 -6.60
N LYS A 436 0.35 2.11 -7.09
CA LYS A 436 1.24 1.38 -8.01
C LYS A 436 1.74 2.20 -9.21
N GLN A 437 0.95 3.15 -9.71
CA GLN A 437 1.36 4.02 -10.83
C GLN A 437 2.23 5.20 -10.36
N LEU A 438 1.96 5.73 -9.17
CA LEU A 438 2.53 6.97 -8.64
C LEU A 438 3.79 6.74 -7.78
N SER A 439 3.91 5.55 -7.19
CA SER A 439 5.03 5.17 -6.31
C SER A 439 6.15 4.42 -7.01
N THR A 440 6.14 4.34 -8.35
CA THR A 440 7.18 3.66 -9.14
C THR A 440 8.59 4.22 -8.90
N LYS A 441 8.68 5.48 -8.46
CA LYS A 441 9.93 6.17 -8.13
C LYS A 441 10.29 6.16 -6.63
N LEU A 442 9.43 5.57 -5.80
CA LEU A 442 9.69 5.46 -4.37
C LEU A 442 10.73 4.35 -4.15
N LEU A 443 11.89 4.71 -3.60
CA LEU A 443 12.97 3.79 -3.28
C LEU A 443 12.69 3.01 -1.99
N GLY A 444 12.07 3.68 -1.02
CA GLY A 444 11.89 3.13 0.32
C GLY A 444 11.24 4.11 1.29
N ILE A 445 11.17 3.69 2.54
CA ILE A 445 10.52 4.40 3.66
C ILE A 445 11.54 4.58 4.78
N SER A 446 11.79 5.81 5.18
CA SER A 446 12.59 6.13 6.37
C SER A 446 11.74 6.07 7.62
N LEU A 447 12.33 5.60 8.72
CA LEU A 447 11.76 5.66 10.07
C LEU A 447 12.31 6.86 10.85
N GLU A 448 13.55 7.25 10.55
CA GLU A 448 14.22 8.39 11.17
C GLU A 448 13.97 9.68 10.39
N LEU A 449 13.89 10.79 11.11
CA LEU A 449 14.10 12.12 10.57
C LEU A 449 15.53 12.59 10.94
N PRO A 450 16.47 12.65 10.00
CA PRO A 450 17.83 13.13 10.26
C PRO A 450 17.84 14.56 10.80
N SER A 451 18.80 14.87 11.68
CA SER A 451 19.00 16.23 12.21
C SER A 451 19.96 17.07 11.36
N SER A 452 20.76 16.42 10.52
CA SER A 452 21.70 17.05 9.60
C SER A 452 21.52 16.51 8.19
N ARG A 453 21.92 17.30 7.20
CA ARG A 453 21.93 16.92 5.79
C ARG A 453 23.04 15.91 5.56
N VAL A 454 22.73 14.82 4.87
CA VAL A 454 23.66 13.71 4.64
C VAL A 454 24.88 14.15 3.82
N THR A 455 24.74 15.22 3.02
CA THR A 455 25.80 15.70 2.14
C THR A 455 26.84 16.57 2.86
N ASP A 456 26.42 17.70 3.41
CA ASP A 456 27.33 18.72 3.98
C ASP A 456 27.35 18.70 5.51
N SER A 457 26.63 17.77 6.15
CA SER A 457 26.49 17.67 7.62
C SER A 457 25.92 18.93 8.29
N GLU A 458 25.41 19.88 7.52
CA GLU A 458 24.75 21.08 8.01
C GLU A 458 23.39 20.72 8.64
N PRO A 459 22.87 21.52 9.60
CA PRO A 459 21.56 21.28 10.18
C PRO A 459 20.46 21.16 9.12
N PHE A 460 19.56 20.19 9.31
CA PHE A 460 18.43 19.96 8.42
C PHE A 460 17.13 20.43 9.06
N GLU A 461 16.43 21.33 8.36
CA GLU A 461 15.07 21.74 8.72
C GLU A 461 14.06 21.04 7.80
N PRO A 462 13.12 20.25 8.34
CA PRO A 462 12.10 19.59 7.53
C PRO A 462 11.15 20.61 6.90
N PRO A 463 10.59 20.32 5.72
CA PRO A 463 9.66 21.23 5.06
C PRO A 463 8.37 21.37 5.86
N GLU A 464 7.88 22.60 6.00
CA GLU A 464 6.54 22.84 6.53
C GLU A 464 5.49 22.24 5.57
N VAL A 465 4.53 21.52 6.14
CA VAL A 465 3.41 20.96 5.38
C VAL A 465 2.38 22.08 5.22
N ASP A 466 2.19 22.55 3.99
CA ASP A 466 1.21 23.58 3.64
C ASP A 466 -0.22 23.10 4.04
N SER A 467 -0.72 23.57 5.19
CA SER A 467 -2.05 23.27 5.72
C SER A 467 -3.19 23.71 4.80
N ASP A 468 -2.90 24.69 3.93
CA ASP A 468 -3.91 25.39 3.14
C ASP A 468 -4.32 24.62 1.86
N ILE A 469 -3.53 23.63 1.43
CA ILE A 469 -3.82 22.84 0.21
C ILE A 469 -4.67 21.60 0.52
N ILE A 470 -4.72 21.16 1.79
CA ILE A 470 -5.24 19.84 2.19
C ILE A 470 -6.52 19.93 3.04
N SER A 471 -7.09 21.13 3.19
CA SER A 471 -8.35 21.35 3.92
C SER A 471 -9.58 20.90 3.12
N GLY A 472 -9.73 19.58 2.97
CA GLY A 472 -10.93 18.91 2.52
C GLY A 472 -11.76 18.41 3.71
N SER A 473 -12.66 19.26 4.19
CA SER A 473 -13.89 18.94 4.93
C SER A 473 -13.85 18.38 6.36
N ASN A 474 -12.75 18.34 7.11
CA ASN A 474 -12.76 18.22 8.58
C ASN A 474 -11.46 18.78 9.16
N ASN A 475 -11.48 19.28 10.40
CA ASN A 475 -10.36 19.88 11.13
C ASN A 475 -9.18 18.93 11.41
N ASP A 476 -9.04 17.84 10.66
CA ASP A 476 -8.01 16.83 10.88
C ASP A 476 -6.72 17.25 10.17
N GLU A 477 -5.70 17.51 10.97
CA GLU A 477 -4.34 17.76 10.51
C GLU A 477 -3.82 16.54 9.73
N THR A 478 -3.20 16.69 8.57
CA THR A 478 -2.69 15.51 7.82
C THR A 478 -1.36 15.03 8.36
N LEU A 479 -1.09 13.71 8.24
CA LEU A 479 0.21 13.12 8.57
C LEU A 479 1.35 13.87 7.88
N PRO A 480 2.31 14.40 8.64
CA PRO A 480 3.32 15.26 8.07
C PRO A 480 4.47 14.38 7.53
N LEU A 481 4.46 14.23 6.19
CA LEU A 481 5.37 13.39 5.42
C LEU A 481 5.97 14.22 4.27
N PHE A 482 7.15 13.83 3.79
CA PHE A 482 7.77 14.43 2.61
C PHE A 482 8.60 13.40 1.84
N LEU A 483 8.98 13.76 0.61
CA LEU A 483 9.83 12.97 -0.26
C LEU A 483 11.19 13.63 -0.35
N TRP A 484 12.26 12.84 -0.26
CA TRP A 484 13.63 13.37 -0.31
C TRP A 484 14.54 12.47 -1.15
N GLN A 485 15.36 13.09 -2.00
CA GLN A 485 16.42 12.42 -2.77
C GLN A 485 17.70 12.20 -1.94
N ALA A 486 17.56 11.75 -0.69
CA ALA A 486 18.68 11.34 0.15
C ALA A 486 18.44 9.90 0.63
N PRO A 487 19.47 9.04 0.62
CA PRO A 487 19.39 7.73 1.25
C PRO A 487 19.44 7.84 2.79
N ASN A 488 19.08 6.77 3.48
CA ASN A 488 19.23 6.66 4.94
C ASN A 488 19.83 5.29 5.32
N SER A 489 20.96 5.30 6.03
CA SER A 489 21.63 4.09 6.55
C SER A 489 21.25 3.73 7.98
N ASN A 490 20.63 4.65 8.71
CA ASN A 490 20.37 4.49 10.13
C ASN A 490 19.10 3.68 10.39
N ALA A 491 17.97 4.07 9.82
CA ALA A 491 16.71 3.34 9.97
C ALA A 491 15.81 3.55 8.77
N ALA A 492 15.93 2.68 7.77
CA ALA A 492 15.09 2.76 6.57
C ALA A 492 14.84 1.42 5.89
N LEU A 493 13.60 1.26 5.41
CA LEU A 493 13.16 0.15 4.58
C LEU A 493 13.41 0.47 3.10
N TYR A 494 14.18 -0.38 2.42
CA TYR A 494 14.35 -0.34 0.98
C TYR A 494 13.49 -1.42 0.31
N PHE A 495 12.81 -1.05 -0.77
CA PHE A 495 11.98 -1.98 -1.50
C PHE A 495 12.81 -2.98 -2.32
N GLY A 496 12.39 -4.24 -2.32
CA GLY A 496 13.11 -5.35 -2.99
C GLY A 496 13.39 -5.12 -4.48
N ASP A 497 12.40 -4.67 -5.24
CA ASP A 497 12.54 -4.33 -6.66
C ASP A 497 13.61 -3.25 -6.89
N LYS A 498 13.69 -2.27 -5.98
CA LYS A 498 14.68 -1.21 -6.05
C LYS A 498 16.04 -1.63 -5.54
N TRP A 499 16.09 -2.54 -4.57
CA TRP A 499 17.33 -3.14 -4.08
C TRP A 499 17.98 -4.03 -5.14
N ALA A 500 17.19 -4.85 -5.84
CA ALA A 500 17.67 -5.65 -6.97
C ALA A 500 18.18 -4.76 -8.12
N GLU A 501 17.47 -3.66 -8.43
CA GLU A 501 17.94 -2.67 -9.40
C GLU A 501 19.22 -1.95 -8.95
N PHE A 502 19.37 -1.69 -7.65
CA PHE A 502 20.58 -1.11 -7.08
C PHE A 502 21.76 -2.08 -7.13
N HIS A 503 21.53 -3.37 -6.89
CA HIS A 503 22.53 -4.41 -7.05
C HIS A 503 23.09 -4.43 -8.48
N ASP A 504 22.22 -4.42 -9.50
CA ASP A 504 22.63 -4.34 -10.91
C ASP A 504 23.35 -3.02 -11.22
N PHE A 505 22.89 -1.91 -10.65
CA PHE A 505 23.55 -0.60 -10.78
C PHE A 505 24.99 -0.65 -10.23
N LEU A 506 25.18 -1.19 -9.02
CA LEU A 506 26.49 -1.27 -8.39
C LEU A 506 27.44 -2.19 -9.17
N SER A 507 26.94 -3.34 -9.65
CA SER A 507 27.72 -4.26 -10.49
C SER A 507 28.27 -3.58 -11.74
N ASN A 508 27.41 -2.84 -12.47
CA ASN A 508 27.83 -2.09 -13.65
C ASN A 508 28.81 -0.95 -13.30
N ARG A 509 28.52 -0.23 -12.21
CA ARG A 509 29.34 0.88 -11.72
C ARG A 509 30.77 0.46 -11.35
N LEU A 510 30.92 -0.72 -10.74
CA LEU A 510 32.22 -1.27 -10.36
C LEU A 510 32.97 -1.86 -11.56
N THR A 511 32.26 -2.45 -12.51
CA THR A 511 32.84 -2.96 -13.76
C THR A 511 33.57 -1.86 -14.53
N ILE A 512 32.93 -0.69 -14.69
CA ILE A 512 33.53 0.47 -15.38
C ILE A 512 34.70 1.08 -14.60
N GLN A 513 34.60 1.10 -13.27
CA GLN A 513 35.70 1.54 -12.42
C GLN A 513 36.92 0.62 -12.53
N GLY A 514 36.72 -0.69 -12.69
CA GLY A 514 37.79 -1.65 -12.95
C GLY A 514 38.51 -1.42 -14.28
N PHE A 515 37.80 -0.93 -15.31
CA PHE A 515 38.40 -0.59 -16.61
C PHE A 515 39.13 0.76 -16.60
N THR A 516 38.69 1.71 -15.78
CA THR A 516 39.27 3.06 -15.69
C THR A 516 40.34 3.13 -14.59
N ALA A 517 41.53 2.59 -14.87
CA ALA A 517 42.68 2.52 -13.94
C ALA A 517 43.22 3.88 -13.43
N GLN A 518 42.63 5.01 -13.84
CA GLN A 518 42.95 6.37 -13.41
C GLN A 518 41.67 7.20 -13.21
N ALA A 519 40.75 6.74 -12.36
CA ALA A 519 39.63 7.59 -11.97
C ALA A 519 40.16 8.79 -11.17
N GLU A 520 39.89 10.01 -11.65
CA GLU A 520 40.02 11.27 -10.89
C GLU A 520 39.46 11.09 -9.47
N PRO A 521 40.05 11.73 -8.44
CA PRO A 521 39.55 11.65 -7.07
C PRO A 521 38.05 11.92 -7.04
N GLN A 522 37.28 10.94 -6.57
CA GLN A 522 35.83 11.06 -6.48
C GLN A 522 35.51 12.19 -5.50
N GLU A 523 34.74 13.18 -5.96
CA GLU A 523 34.20 14.21 -5.09
C GLU A 523 33.11 13.55 -4.23
N LYS A 524 33.49 13.13 -3.02
CA LYS A 524 32.57 12.51 -2.06
C LYS A 524 31.57 13.54 -1.61
N LEU A 525 30.29 13.31 -1.89
CA LEU A 525 29.21 14.19 -1.47
C LEU A 525 28.69 13.81 -0.09
N ILE A 526 28.77 12.54 0.29
CA ILE A 526 28.32 12.03 1.58
C ILE A 526 29.44 12.15 2.60
N SER A 527 29.09 12.62 3.80
CA SER A 527 30.00 12.68 4.93
C SER A 527 30.54 11.30 5.31
N LYS A 528 31.83 11.20 5.66
CA LYS A 528 32.49 9.96 6.12
C LYS A 528 31.91 9.40 7.42
N LYS A 529 30.99 10.12 8.06
CA LYS A 529 30.20 9.63 9.21
C LYS A 529 29.22 8.51 8.81
N TYR A 530 28.83 8.43 7.55
CA TYR A 530 27.91 7.42 7.04
C TYR A 530 28.66 6.34 6.24
N PRO A 531 28.13 5.12 6.16
CA PRO A 531 28.78 4.04 5.40
C PRO A 531 28.95 4.38 3.92
N ALA A 532 30.03 3.91 3.29
CA ALA A 532 30.38 4.22 1.90
C ALA A 532 29.28 3.87 0.87
N VAL A 533 28.46 2.87 1.17
CA VAL A 533 27.32 2.47 0.31
C VAL A 533 26.35 3.62 0.03
N MET A 534 26.28 4.60 0.94
CA MET A 534 25.41 5.77 0.83
C MET A 534 25.78 6.67 -0.35
N GLU A 535 27.05 6.73 -0.74
CA GLU A 535 27.48 7.49 -1.92
C GLU A 535 26.92 6.85 -3.20
N TYR A 536 27.08 5.53 -3.35
CA TYR A 536 26.52 4.79 -4.49
C TYR A 536 24.99 4.82 -4.51
N LEU A 537 24.34 4.75 -3.33
CA LEU A 537 22.89 4.92 -3.22
C LEU A 537 22.46 6.33 -3.65
N LEU A 538 23.21 7.38 -3.29
CA LEU A 538 22.91 8.74 -3.73
C LEU A 538 23.08 8.89 -5.25
N GLU A 539 24.14 8.34 -5.82
CA GLU A 539 24.33 8.28 -7.28
C GLU A 539 23.14 7.59 -7.96
N PHE A 540 22.71 6.44 -7.44
CA PHE A 540 21.58 5.67 -7.94
C PHE A 540 20.26 6.44 -7.86
N ILE A 541 19.96 7.04 -6.70
CA ILE A 541 18.79 7.87 -6.45
C ILE A 541 18.73 9.02 -7.45
N ARG A 542 19.84 9.73 -7.64
CA ARG A 542 19.91 10.88 -8.55
C ARG A 542 19.84 10.46 -10.01
N GLY A 543 20.51 9.37 -10.40
CA GLY A 543 20.56 8.88 -11.78
C GLY A 543 19.21 8.30 -12.25
N ARG A 544 18.49 7.59 -11.38
CA ARG A 544 17.17 7.04 -11.69
C ARG A 544 16.02 8.00 -11.36
N GLY A 545 16.30 9.05 -10.59
CA GLY A 545 15.28 9.99 -10.12
C GLY A 545 14.41 9.40 -9.02
N TYR A 546 14.96 8.53 -8.17
CA TYR A 546 14.24 8.00 -7.03
C TYR A 546 14.21 8.98 -5.86
N TYR A 547 13.35 8.68 -4.90
CA TYR A 547 13.22 9.40 -3.63
C TYR A 547 12.75 8.43 -2.55
N MET A 548 13.02 8.78 -1.28
CA MET A 548 12.53 8.05 -0.12
C MET A 548 11.46 8.87 0.61
N LEU A 549 10.54 8.18 1.26
CA LEU A 549 9.51 8.80 2.11
C LEU A 549 10.09 9.04 3.51
N TYR A 550 9.99 10.27 4.02
CA TYR A 550 10.44 10.63 5.35
C TYR A 550 9.29 11.14 6.23
N PRO A 551 9.23 10.72 7.50
CA PRO A 551 8.28 11.24 8.47
C PRO A 551 8.79 12.53 9.12
N THR A 552 7.90 13.47 9.44
CA THR A 552 8.23 14.66 10.26
C THR A 552 7.44 14.70 11.57
N PHE A 553 7.04 13.53 12.07
CA PHE A 553 6.35 13.41 13.37
C PHE A 553 7.06 14.10 14.54
N PRO A 554 8.41 14.05 14.63
CA PRO A 554 9.10 14.69 15.74
C PRO A 554 9.00 16.22 15.75
N ALA A 555 8.71 16.86 14.61
CA ALA A 555 8.52 18.31 14.54
C ALA A 555 7.26 18.78 15.29
N LYS A 556 6.34 17.87 15.61
CA LYS A 556 5.03 18.19 16.23
C LYS A 556 4.74 17.40 17.51
N GLY A 557 5.67 16.61 18.05
CA GLY A 557 5.50 15.96 19.35
C GLY A 557 6.15 14.59 19.54
N THR A 558 5.51 13.76 20.36
CA THR A 558 5.97 12.50 21.01
C THR A 558 5.80 11.23 20.17
N PHE A 559 5.61 11.37 18.86
CA PHE A 559 5.36 10.23 17.95
C PHE A 559 6.59 9.84 17.12
N THR A 560 7.80 10.12 17.62
CA THR A 560 9.06 9.71 16.99
C THR A 560 9.10 8.18 16.87
N LEU A 561 9.35 7.68 15.66
CA LEU A 561 9.44 6.24 15.38
C LEU A 561 10.85 5.67 15.58
N ALA A 562 11.88 6.47 15.32
CA ALA A 562 13.28 6.09 15.48
C ALA A 562 14.08 7.28 16.01
N THR A 563 15.00 7.00 16.93
CA THR A 563 16.03 7.93 17.38
C THR A 563 17.39 7.30 17.15
N VAL A 564 18.40 8.13 16.90
CA VAL A 564 19.77 7.70 16.67
C VAL A 564 20.64 8.29 17.76
N HIS A 565 21.31 7.41 18.46
CA HIS A 565 22.17 7.72 19.57
C HIS A 565 23.58 8.07 19.12
N ASN A 566 24.25 8.95 19.88
CA ASN A 566 25.62 9.35 19.57
C ASN A 566 26.67 8.62 20.43
N GLU A 567 26.27 7.99 21.54
CA GLU A 567 27.22 7.28 22.39
C GLU A 567 27.75 6.02 21.70
N LEU A 568 29.03 5.72 21.96
CA LEU A 568 29.72 4.54 21.41
C LEU A 568 29.60 4.45 19.88
N TYR A 569 29.49 5.60 19.22
CA TYR A 569 29.56 5.70 17.78
C TYR A 569 30.99 5.41 17.31
N HIS A 570 31.08 4.63 16.24
CA HIS A 570 32.33 4.37 15.55
C HIS A 570 32.18 4.83 14.10
N VAL A 571 33.18 5.56 13.63
CA VAL A 571 33.32 5.86 12.19
C VAL A 571 33.33 4.54 11.42
N PRO A 572 32.63 4.44 10.28
CA PRO A 572 32.66 3.26 9.44
C PRO A 572 34.10 2.81 9.16
N GLU A 573 34.33 1.49 9.25
CA GLU A 573 35.66 0.87 9.18
C GLU A 573 36.42 1.26 7.91
N GLU A 574 35.70 1.47 6.81
CA GLU A 574 36.24 1.89 5.53
C GLU A 574 36.89 3.29 5.51
N PHE A 575 36.71 4.07 6.57
CA PHE A 575 37.32 5.39 6.74
C PHE A 575 38.28 5.45 7.93
N ALA A 576 38.50 4.34 8.64
CA ALA A 576 39.35 4.30 9.84
C ALA A 576 40.82 4.68 9.55
N GLN A 577 41.32 4.38 8.34
CA GLN A 577 42.68 4.75 7.93
C GLN A 577 42.83 6.25 7.70
N ASP A 578 41.79 6.92 7.19
CA ASP A 578 41.79 8.37 6.97
C ASP A 578 41.83 9.13 8.31
N SER A 579 41.13 8.64 9.34
CA SER A 579 41.16 9.22 10.68
C SER A 579 42.52 9.10 11.38
N SER A 580 43.34 8.11 11.00
CA SER A 580 44.69 7.94 11.56
C SER A 580 45.75 8.86 10.92
N SER A 581 45.39 9.56 9.84
CA SER A 581 46.31 10.39 9.06
C SER A 581 46.36 11.86 9.50
N ASP A 582 45.65 12.24 10.57
CA ASP A 582 45.82 13.52 11.27
C ASP A 582 46.76 13.31 12.48
N PRO A 583 48.09 13.52 12.36
CA PRO A 583 49.06 13.17 13.41
C PRO A 583 49.04 14.17 14.58
N LEU A 584 48.07 15.07 14.61
CA LEU A 584 47.88 16.09 15.65
C LEU A 584 46.90 15.64 16.74
N ALA A 585 46.14 14.57 16.54
CA ALA A 585 45.13 14.10 17.48
C ALA A 585 45.51 12.76 18.13
N SER A 586 46.66 12.72 18.83
CA SER A 586 46.89 11.82 19.99
C SER A 586 48.35 11.84 20.45
N LEU A 587 48.86 13.00 20.84
CA LEU A 587 49.74 13.01 22.01
C LEU A 587 48.83 13.39 23.18
N PRO A 588 48.84 12.68 24.32
CA PRO A 588 48.19 13.21 25.50
C PRO A 588 48.77 14.61 25.73
N GLU A 589 47.91 15.63 25.82
CA GLU A 589 48.35 16.98 26.19
C GLU A 589 49.27 16.82 27.41
N GLU A 590 50.53 17.22 27.25
CA GLU A 590 51.46 17.28 28.36
C GLU A 590 50.79 18.19 29.41
N ILE A 591 50.54 17.66 30.61
CA ILE A 591 49.79 18.37 31.65
C ILE A 591 50.66 19.55 32.12
N ASP A 592 50.54 20.67 31.43
CA ASP A 592 51.33 21.88 31.67
C ASP A 592 50.87 22.60 32.96
N ASP A 593 49.60 22.41 33.37
CA ASP A 593 49.03 23.01 34.58
C ASP A 593 48.02 22.07 35.28
N PRO A 594 48.30 21.57 36.49
CA PRO A 594 47.41 20.68 37.24
C PRO A 594 46.14 21.37 37.78
N THR A 595 45.99 22.68 37.61
CA THR A 595 44.79 23.43 38.04
C THR A 595 43.76 23.63 36.92
N LYS A 596 44.11 23.29 35.68
CA LYS A 596 43.21 23.44 34.53
C LYS A 596 42.26 22.23 34.47
N PRO A 597 40.93 22.42 34.40
CA PRO A 597 40.01 21.30 34.26
C PRO A 597 40.25 20.62 32.90
N LEU A 598 40.49 19.31 32.94
CA LEU A 598 40.56 18.47 31.75
C LEU A 598 39.18 18.49 31.09
N THR A 599 39.03 19.29 30.03
CA THR A 599 37.84 19.25 29.18
C THR A 599 38.01 18.10 28.19
N PRO A 600 37.12 17.09 28.17
CA PRO A 600 37.17 16.07 27.13
C PRO A 600 36.99 16.75 25.76
N GLU A 601 37.82 16.36 24.78
CA GLU A 601 37.57 16.73 23.38
C GLU A 601 36.16 16.26 22.98
N PRO A 602 35.43 17.02 22.13
CA PRO A 602 34.13 16.60 21.67
C PRO A 602 34.26 15.25 20.96
N LEU A 603 33.65 14.20 21.52
CA LEU A 603 33.56 12.90 20.87
C LEU A 603 32.95 13.10 19.48
N GLU A 604 33.67 12.68 18.42
CA GLU A 604 33.15 12.67 17.05
C GLU A 604 31.92 11.76 16.99
N GLY A 605 30.74 12.34 17.17
CA GLY A 605 29.46 11.63 17.03
C GLY A 605 28.84 11.80 15.64
N LEU A 606 27.76 11.06 15.40
CA LEU A 606 26.92 11.24 14.22
C LEU A 606 26.38 12.68 14.10
N GLY A 607 26.27 13.39 15.24
CA GLY A 607 25.68 14.72 15.31
C GLY A 607 24.15 14.66 15.22
N SER A 608 23.56 13.50 15.52
CA SER A 608 22.11 13.34 15.62
C SER A 608 21.60 14.07 16.85
N VAL A 609 20.40 14.63 16.77
CA VAL A 609 19.70 15.15 17.94
C VAL A 609 18.75 14.07 18.39
N GLU A 610 18.95 13.52 19.59
CA GLU A 610 18.10 12.49 20.15
C GLU A 610 16.69 13.02 20.40
N LYS A 611 15.69 12.23 20.00
CA LYS A 611 14.28 12.62 20.08
C LYS A 611 13.55 11.60 20.94
N PRO A 612 12.66 12.03 21.85
CA PRO A 612 11.93 11.09 22.71
C PRO A 612 11.06 10.17 21.84
N LEU A 613 11.25 8.87 22.02
CA LEU A 613 10.51 7.83 21.30
C LEU A 613 9.05 7.75 21.75
N SER A 614 8.19 7.35 20.82
CA SER A 614 6.82 6.99 21.15
C SER A 614 6.78 5.71 21.98
N LEU A 615 6.02 5.73 23.07
CA LEU A 615 5.76 4.55 23.90
C LEU A 615 4.52 3.77 23.46
N ALA A 616 3.82 4.24 22.44
CA ALA A 616 2.63 3.59 21.93
C ALA A 616 3.00 2.26 21.24
N SER A 617 2.28 1.19 21.60
CA SER A 617 2.41 -0.14 20.99
C SER A 617 1.83 -0.20 19.57
N THR A 618 0.88 0.69 19.26
CA THR A 618 0.20 0.75 17.95
C THR A 618 0.35 2.14 17.35
N VAL A 619 0.15 2.23 16.03
CA VAL A 619 0.20 3.52 15.32
C VAL A 619 -1.08 4.35 15.52
N MET A 620 -2.10 3.80 16.17
CA MET A 620 -3.41 4.45 16.32
C MET A 620 -3.35 5.83 17.01
N PRO A 621 -2.61 6.04 18.12
CA PRO A 621 -2.49 7.37 18.73
C PRO A 621 -1.90 8.44 17.80
N LEU A 622 -0.96 8.05 16.92
CA LEU A 622 -0.43 8.94 15.89
C LEU A 622 -1.53 9.29 14.88
N LEU A 623 -2.30 8.30 14.44
CA LEU A 623 -3.31 8.48 13.40
C LEU A 623 -4.59 9.17 13.89
N GLU A 624 -4.94 9.03 15.16
CA GLU A 624 -6.01 9.79 15.80
C GLU A 624 -5.68 11.28 15.86
N ARG A 625 -4.38 11.63 15.96
CA ARG A 625 -3.92 13.02 15.93
C ARG A 625 -3.88 13.61 14.52
N PHE A 626 -3.44 12.85 13.52
CA PHE A 626 -3.10 13.35 12.18
C PHE A 626 -3.96 12.78 11.03
N SER A 627 -5.21 12.43 11.35
CA SER A 627 -6.13 11.68 10.49
C SER A 627 -5.71 10.24 10.25
N LEU A 628 -6.70 9.34 10.20
CA LEU A 628 -6.49 7.92 9.94
C LEU A 628 -5.95 7.61 8.53
N ASN A 629 -5.71 8.63 7.69
CA ASN A 629 -5.34 8.51 6.29
C ASN A 629 -3.92 8.98 6.02
N LEU A 630 -3.18 8.17 5.25
CA LEU A 630 -1.97 8.64 4.61
C LEU A 630 -2.29 9.65 3.50
N PRO A 631 -1.55 10.77 3.41
CA PRO A 631 -1.68 11.73 2.33
C PRO A 631 -1.37 11.08 0.98
N ARG A 632 -1.82 11.70 -0.11
CA ARG A 632 -1.45 11.21 -1.44
C ARG A 632 -0.01 11.60 -1.74
N ILE A 633 0.75 10.66 -2.31
CA ILE A 633 2.16 10.85 -2.65
C ILE A 633 2.40 12.07 -3.55
N ASP A 634 1.49 12.36 -4.49
CA ASP A 634 1.59 13.51 -5.42
C ASP A 634 1.52 14.88 -4.74
N TYR A 635 0.96 14.95 -3.53
CA TYR A 635 0.82 16.20 -2.78
C TYR A 635 1.94 16.38 -1.76
N LEU A 636 2.84 15.42 -1.62
CA LEU A 636 3.94 15.52 -0.68
C LEU A 636 5.01 16.50 -1.19
N PRO A 637 5.59 17.34 -0.31
CA PRO A 637 6.75 18.14 -0.66
C PRO A 637 7.91 17.25 -1.13
N LEU A 638 8.56 17.63 -2.22
CA LEU A 638 9.73 16.94 -2.75
C LEU A 638 10.99 17.79 -2.52
N LEU A 639 12.01 17.18 -1.92
CA LEU A 639 13.31 17.78 -1.68
C LEU A 639 14.40 17.18 -2.59
N SER A 640 15.30 18.03 -3.08
CA SER A 640 16.53 17.63 -3.79
C SER A 640 17.48 16.88 -2.84
N TYR A 641 18.54 16.30 -3.41
CA TYR A 641 19.61 15.71 -2.61
C TYR A 641 20.25 16.70 -1.62
N SER A 642 20.24 18.00 -1.94
CA SER A 642 20.74 19.07 -1.06
C SER A 642 19.77 19.48 0.06
N GLY A 643 18.56 18.91 0.11
CA GLY A 643 17.54 19.22 1.11
C GLY A 643 16.66 20.42 0.78
N GLN A 644 16.76 20.98 -0.44
CA GLN A 644 15.96 22.12 -0.87
C GLN A 644 14.67 21.68 -1.56
N ARG A 645 13.56 22.41 -1.35
CA ARG A 645 12.27 22.12 -2.00
C ARG A 645 12.37 22.35 -3.51
N VAL A 646 11.93 21.36 -4.31
CA VAL A 646 12.02 21.40 -5.77
C VAL A 646 10.64 21.29 -6.40
N SER A 647 10.39 22.04 -7.47
CA SER A 647 9.20 21.90 -8.30
C SER A 647 9.33 20.72 -9.28
N GLY A 648 8.22 20.15 -9.75
CA GLY A 648 8.27 19.00 -10.68
C GLY A 648 9.06 19.27 -11.97
N GLN A 649 9.05 20.51 -12.48
CA GLN A 649 9.84 20.90 -13.66
C GLN A 649 11.34 20.97 -13.35
N ALA A 650 11.72 21.65 -12.27
CA ALA A 650 13.12 21.76 -11.86
C ALA A 650 13.72 20.38 -11.52
N TYR A 651 12.93 19.50 -10.90
CA TYR A 651 13.33 18.12 -10.62
C TYR A 651 13.58 17.34 -11.92
N SER A 652 12.71 17.47 -12.93
CA SER A 652 12.88 16.76 -14.20
C SER A 652 14.12 17.24 -14.97
N GLN A 653 14.35 18.56 -15.00
CA GLN A 653 15.55 19.15 -15.62
C GLN A 653 16.83 18.76 -14.90
N GLY A 654 16.83 18.78 -13.56
CA GLY A 654 17.96 18.35 -12.74
C GLY A 654 18.29 16.86 -12.92
N LEU A 655 17.26 16.02 -13.08
CA LEU A 655 17.42 14.60 -13.38
C LEU A 655 18.10 14.38 -14.73
N GLU A 656 17.62 15.02 -15.79
CA GLU A 656 18.24 14.90 -17.13
C GLU A 656 19.70 15.37 -17.12
N ALA A 657 19.96 16.54 -16.53
CA ALA A 657 21.32 17.08 -16.42
C ALA A 657 22.27 16.16 -15.64
N TYR A 658 21.82 15.58 -14.52
CA TYR A 658 22.64 14.66 -13.75
C TYR A 658 22.86 13.33 -14.49
N ARG A 659 21.86 12.84 -15.23
CA ARG A 659 22.02 11.62 -16.05
C ARG A 659 23.08 11.79 -17.12
N ASP A 660 23.11 12.93 -17.80
CA ASP A 660 24.13 13.21 -18.80
C ASP A 660 25.52 13.32 -18.18
N LEU A 661 25.64 14.01 -17.03
CA LEU A 661 26.86 14.08 -16.24
C LEU A 661 27.34 12.68 -15.81
N PHE A 662 26.43 11.86 -15.28
CA PHE A 662 26.73 10.52 -14.80
C PHE A 662 27.22 9.63 -15.95
N ARG A 663 26.54 9.66 -17.10
CA ARG A 663 26.92 8.87 -18.28
C ARG A 663 28.34 9.19 -18.75
N ALA A 664 28.70 10.47 -18.78
CA ALA A 664 30.03 10.94 -19.18
C ALA A 664 31.11 10.58 -18.15
N ARG A 665 30.84 10.75 -16.85
CA ARG A 665 31.85 10.60 -15.78
C ARG A 665 31.99 9.17 -15.26
N TYR A 666 30.88 8.46 -15.09
CA TYR A 666 30.81 7.15 -14.43
C TYR A 666 30.20 6.06 -15.31
N GLY A 667 29.50 6.44 -16.38
CA GLY A 667 28.76 5.54 -17.25
C GLY A 667 29.57 4.90 -18.38
N GLY A 668 30.83 5.30 -18.58
CA GLY A 668 31.67 4.76 -19.67
C GLY A 668 31.21 5.15 -21.08
N CYS A 669 30.31 6.14 -21.21
CA CYS A 669 29.75 6.54 -22.51
C CYS A 669 30.63 7.60 -23.21
N SER A 670 30.88 7.42 -24.50
CA SER A 670 31.57 8.43 -25.33
C SER A 670 30.71 9.68 -25.56
N GLU A 671 31.33 10.87 -25.62
CA GLU A 671 30.65 12.12 -25.95
C GLU A 671 29.89 12.00 -27.30
N GLY A 672 28.55 12.01 -27.25
CA GLY A 672 27.69 11.96 -28.44
C GLY A 672 26.91 10.66 -28.66
N SER A 673 27.06 9.63 -27.83
CA SER A 673 26.18 8.44 -27.89
C SER A 673 24.75 8.84 -27.47
N SER A 674 23.80 8.91 -28.41
CA SER A 674 22.42 9.26 -28.09
C SER A 674 21.72 8.15 -27.32
N SER A 675 20.74 8.54 -26.49
CA SER A 675 19.93 7.73 -25.57
C SER A 675 19.11 6.59 -26.20
N THR A 676 19.31 6.30 -27.49
CA THR A 676 18.48 5.40 -28.29
C THR A 676 19.03 3.98 -28.42
N GLU A 677 20.28 3.73 -28.06
CA GLU A 677 20.85 2.38 -28.18
C GLU A 677 21.09 1.74 -26.81
N THR A 678 20.14 0.86 -26.48
CA THR A 678 20.19 -0.28 -25.55
C THR A 678 19.79 -0.10 -24.07
N ALA A 679 18.77 -0.88 -23.72
CA ALA A 679 18.30 -1.38 -22.43
C ALA A 679 17.73 -0.38 -21.39
N VAL A 680 16.71 -0.88 -20.69
CA VAL A 680 16.00 -0.24 -19.57
C VAL A 680 17.02 0.24 -18.53
N GLY A 681 17.23 1.56 -18.45
CA GLY A 681 18.07 2.18 -17.43
C GLY A 681 19.37 2.82 -17.91
N GLY A 682 19.42 3.35 -19.15
CA GLY A 682 20.57 3.99 -19.81
C GLY A 682 21.39 5.03 -19.03
N LEU A 683 22.11 4.57 -18.01
CA LEU A 683 23.15 5.28 -17.26
C LEU A 683 24.56 4.78 -17.63
N PHE A 684 24.65 3.55 -18.13
CA PHE A 684 25.90 2.88 -18.48
C PHE A 684 25.96 2.56 -19.98
N CYS A 685 27.16 2.58 -20.56
CA CYS A 685 27.49 2.11 -21.90
C CYS A 685 28.58 1.04 -21.73
N LEU A 686 28.16 -0.21 -21.61
CA LEU A 686 29.09 -1.34 -21.51
C LEU A 686 29.34 -1.86 -22.92
N ASP A 687 30.61 -1.86 -23.35
CA ASP A 687 31.02 -2.61 -24.54
C ASP A 687 30.85 -4.10 -24.23
N GLY A 688 30.00 -4.78 -24.99
CA GLY A 688 29.68 -6.20 -24.80
C GLY A 688 30.81 -7.15 -25.18
#